data_AF-F6WCM9-F1
#
_entry.id   AF-F6WCM9-F1
#
_cell.length_a   1.000
_cell.length_b   1.000
_cell.length_c   1.000
_cell.angle_alpha   90.00
_cell.angle_beta   90.00
_cell.angle_gamma   90.00
#
_symmetry.space_group_name_H-M   'P 1'
#
loop_
_entity.id
_entity.type
_entity.pdbx_description
1 polymer ?
#
loop_
_entity_poly.entity_id
_entity_poly.type
_entity_poly.pdbx_seq_one_letter_code
_entity_poly.pdbx_strand_id
1 'polypeptide(L)'
;VMSSDLVEKLEAATHASLAPPNLVSPEQRREAEEFLLSFRRSKVSFNVCWEILDKSSSPSVQYHAAATMKESVIRDWETMDDSTRLSVQQFILNFLTQRPGITGYVRGLLSNIFAVMLKRSSVASHDPTQRHPFYQHLGALVASNNETMETTACSILSAICVEFSASDKSSNVGLSWEQHAKCKAQFEKSDLPQIFQLTIQVLHQTSTSPNLQTSMCEKFYSIAEQILSWKFSPTIRQRRAYLESDSTIRQNFQPPQHWKQQILDPALLQLFFNLHSKVRTNESLCHSSTSCLSQLASLEGDVLKDVGDNVRYLTHYLQGFLHVYASTQPLHHEALGISNIVRNLVECHKLQIWSLLPNEMNLFPMFLERIARFTIGFGEEAAKEEELHEDDHLYMEAFETILDPWTTLIECMNLHDTMVYITPCADSIVKMYVKCHVSAPEGSRTQTNEDLEEDIDELEEEDREKFGCQLMSIASLARTSPHTCVPFITRLLEGRTDRLHGQLQRVGQQGGVGDPMLSVLFEDVHWLVLLAGHILADECEGETPLIPPEILKYSIDSKHLVDESVTMKVLGSPEVKINEIPGGEKASDPVVRLSSAVLRLSEVETRCLRGGLAGLLSPQLAQDILWFLRCWGATYLLYPEDNYKELSPVITRAFGRDSPGSKWLVEHFVNKIMTSLSHWGSELKVLEDSTQLLIMMVQNNHRCHLVVECPEFWDLCSKISENVHPYSTLPLSVKQNISTALVHAGSANMNQYKDKYWQQTLQPLHHRYHNLTTHPTFTQHKDKESTILELSSILSMLQGISAASTPSNTTYLFGFLTNFLPDCPKLIDIYHGNESLVVLILELYVEVVHKQICYL
;
A
#
# COMPACT_ATOMS: atom_id res chain seq x y z
N VAL A 1 16.42 28.16 53.74
CA VAL A 1 15.22 27.67 54.48
C VAL A 1 14.02 27.48 53.56
N MET A 2 13.78 28.33 52.54
CA MET A 2 12.66 28.14 51.59
C MET A 2 12.72 26.89 50.70
N SER A 3 13.87 26.24 50.51
CA SER A 3 14.00 25.15 49.52
C SER A 3 13.56 23.76 49.99
N SER A 4 13.64 23.40 51.28
CA SER A 4 13.23 22.05 51.71
C SER A 4 11.71 21.86 51.72
N ASP A 5 10.96 22.84 52.23
CA ASP A 5 9.49 22.85 52.23
C ASP A 5 8.91 22.82 50.80
N LEU A 6 9.60 23.47 49.85
CA LEU A 6 9.19 23.42 48.44
C LEU A 6 9.45 22.05 47.80
N VAL A 7 10.58 21.40 48.10
CA VAL A 7 10.88 20.04 47.61
C VAL A 7 9.84 19.05 48.13
N GLU A 8 9.52 19.08 49.43
CA GLU A 8 8.50 18.19 50.02
C GLU A 8 7.11 18.39 49.38
N LYS A 9 6.71 19.64 49.12
CA LYS A 9 5.45 19.94 48.41
C LYS A 9 5.44 19.44 46.97
N LEU A 10 6.55 19.56 46.26
CA LEU A 10 6.70 19.03 44.91
C LEU A 10 6.69 17.50 44.90
N GLU A 11 7.33 16.85 45.88
CA GLU A 11 7.30 15.39 46.05
C GLU A 11 5.87 14.90 46.33
N ALA A 12 5.15 15.55 47.24
CA ALA A 12 3.76 15.22 47.53
C ALA A 12 2.85 15.40 46.31
N ALA A 13 3.01 16.50 45.56
CA ALA A 13 2.22 16.76 44.36
C ALA A 13 2.55 15.80 43.21
N THR A 14 3.82 15.50 42.97
CA THR A 14 4.23 14.51 41.95
C THR A 14 3.73 13.11 42.31
N HIS A 15 3.80 12.72 43.58
CA HIS A 15 3.24 11.46 44.05
C HIS A 15 1.72 11.40 43.85
N ALA A 16 0.99 12.46 44.20
CA ALA A 16 -0.47 12.50 44.02
C ALA A 16 -0.88 12.48 42.52
N SER A 17 -0.11 13.13 41.65
CA SER A 17 -0.36 13.15 40.21
C SER A 17 -0.13 11.77 39.55
N LEU A 18 0.96 11.09 39.92
CA LEU A 18 1.36 9.80 39.34
C LEU A 18 0.76 8.57 40.05
N ALA A 19 0.14 8.74 41.22
CA ALA A 19 -0.46 7.65 41.96
C ALA A 19 -1.61 6.99 41.16
N PRO A 20 -1.79 5.66 41.26
CA PRO A 20 -2.94 4.96 40.70
C PRO A 20 -4.31 5.61 41.05
N PRO A 21 -5.29 5.59 40.12
CA PRO A 21 -6.60 6.27 40.29
C PRO A 21 -7.45 5.76 41.46
N ASN A 22 -7.13 4.58 42.01
CA ASN A 22 -7.76 4.04 43.21
C ASN A 22 -7.19 4.59 44.53
N LEU A 23 -6.05 5.28 44.51
CA LEU A 23 -5.35 5.77 45.70
C LEU A 23 -5.50 7.28 45.93
N VAL A 24 -5.91 8.03 44.90
CA VAL A 24 -6.04 9.49 44.95
C VAL A 24 -7.32 9.91 44.23
N SER A 25 -8.09 10.80 44.85
CA SER A 25 -9.32 11.31 44.24
C SER A 25 -9.03 12.17 42.99
N PRO A 26 -9.96 12.25 42.01
CA PRO A 26 -9.80 13.12 40.84
C PRO A 26 -9.52 14.59 41.20
N GLU A 27 -10.11 15.07 42.29
CA GLU A 27 -9.93 16.44 42.77
C GLU A 27 -8.52 16.68 43.32
N GLN A 28 -8.01 15.77 44.16
CA GLN A 28 -6.63 15.82 44.65
C GLN A 28 -5.60 15.71 43.52
N ARG A 29 -5.86 14.88 42.51
CA ARG A 29 -4.99 14.78 41.33
C ARG A 29 -4.99 16.09 40.54
N ARG A 30 -6.16 16.70 40.31
CA ARG A 30 -6.29 17.99 39.63
C ARG A 30 -5.56 19.10 40.40
N GLU A 31 -5.72 19.18 41.72
CA GLU A 31 -5.02 20.16 42.55
C GLU A 31 -3.49 19.99 42.48
N ALA A 32 -3.01 18.74 42.51
CA ALA A 32 -1.58 18.43 42.38
C ALA A 32 -1.04 18.83 40.99
N GLU A 33 -1.75 18.52 39.91
CA GLU A 33 -1.39 18.91 38.54
C GLU A 33 -1.38 20.43 38.37
N GLU A 34 -2.41 21.12 38.88
CA GLU A 34 -2.49 22.58 38.84
C GLU A 34 -1.33 23.22 39.60
N PHE A 35 -0.99 22.69 40.78
CA PHE A 35 0.19 23.12 41.52
C PHE A 35 1.48 22.94 40.71
N LEU A 36 1.71 21.76 40.11
CA LEU A 36 2.90 21.49 39.30
C LEU A 36 2.99 22.38 38.06
N LEU A 37 1.86 22.66 37.40
CA LEU A 37 1.78 23.60 36.27
C LEU A 37 2.04 25.05 36.71
N SER A 38 1.50 25.45 37.87
CA SER A 38 1.74 26.78 38.44
C SER A 38 3.22 26.98 38.80
N PHE A 39 3.87 25.93 39.32
CA PHE A 39 5.30 25.93 39.61
C PHE A 39 6.13 26.09 38.33
N ARG A 40 5.80 25.35 37.26
CA ARG A 40 6.49 25.48 35.97
C ARG A 40 6.44 26.89 35.39
N ARG A 41 5.26 27.51 35.46
CA ARG A 41 5.02 28.88 34.96
C ARG A 41 5.57 29.97 35.87
N SER A 42 6.01 29.63 37.08
CA SER A 42 6.46 30.60 38.07
C SER A 42 7.76 31.31 37.66
N LYS A 43 8.03 32.47 38.28
CA LYS A 43 9.29 33.23 38.10
C LYS A 43 10.32 32.87 39.17
N VAL A 44 10.44 31.58 39.46
CA VAL A 44 11.42 31.07 40.43
C VAL A 44 12.83 31.24 39.86
N SER A 45 13.78 31.69 40.68
CA SER A 45 15.18 31.90 40.25
C SER A 45 15.88 30.58 39.92
N PHE A 46 16.82 30.59 38.98
CA PHE A 46 17.62 29.41 38.62
C PHE A 46 18.28 28.71 39.81
N ASN A 47 18.78 29.47 40.80
CA ASN A 47 19.38 28.92 42.03
C ASN A 47 18.43 27.99 42.80
N VAL A 48 17.14 28.28 42.82
CA VAL A 48 16.15 27.43 43.50
C VAL A 48 15.94 26.14 42.72
N CYS A 49 15.88 26.19 41.39
CA CYS A 49 15.81 24.99 40.57
C CYS A 49 17.08 24.14 40.69
N TRP A 50 18.26 24.76 40.76
CA TRP A 50 19.53 24.06 41.01
C TRP A 50 19.53 23.35 42.36
N GLU A 51 19.09 24.03 43.43
CA GLU A 51 18.95 23.41 44.74
C GLU A 51 17.97 22.23 44.75
N ILE A 52 16.84 22.33 44.03
CA ILE A 52 15.87 21.23 43.90
C ILE A 52 16.48 20.05 43.16
N LEU A 53 17.15 20.31 42.03
CA LEU A 53 17.86 19.28 41.26
C LEU A 53 18.95 18.59 42.10
N ASP A 54 19.64 19.35 42.94
CA ASP A 54 20.71 18.80 43.77
C ASP A 54 20.20 17.98 44.96
N LYS A 55 19.13 18.44 45.62
CA LYS A 55 18.62 17.85 46.88
C LYS A 55 17.58 16.76 46.68
N SER A 56 16.74 16.86 45.65
CA SER A 56 15.70 15.89 45.39
C SER A 56 16.29 14.58 44.88
N SER A 57 15.87 13.45 45.45
CA SER A 57 16.12 12.11 44.90
C SER A 57 15.01 11.65 43.95
N SER A 58 13.85 12.32 43.93
CA SER A 58 12.72 12.01 43.07
C SER A 58 12.96 12.50 41.63
N PRO A 59 13.02 11.59 40.63
CA PRO A 59 13.21 11.97 39.24
C PRO A 59 12.09 12.85 38.67
N SER A 60 10.84 12.67 39.13
CA SER A 60 9.70 13.49 38.71
C SER A 60 9.85 14.94 39.19
N VAL A 61 10.28 15.15 40.43
CA VAL A 61 10.54 16.50 40.97
C VAL A 61 11.71 17.16 40.25
N GLN A 62 12.78 16.40 39.98
CA GLN A 62 13.90 16.86 39.17
C GLN A 62 13.44 17.28 37.76
N TYR A 63 12.54 16.52 37.14
CA TYR A 63 11.95 16.87 35.85
C TYR A 63 11.17 18.18 35.91
N HIS A 64 10.31 18.39 36.91
CA HIS A 64 9.57 19.65 37.05
C HIS A 64 10.51 20.85 37.31
N ALA A 65 11.59 20.67 38.07
CA ALA A 65 12.61 21.71 38.25
C ALA A 65 13.32 22.04 36.93
N ALA A 66 13.73 21.03 36.16
CA ALA A 66 14.32 21.21 34.84
C ALA A 66 13.32 21.85 33.84
N ALA A 67 12.05 21.47 33.86
CA ALA A 67 11.01 22.05 33.00
C ALA A 67 10.79 23.53 33.33
N THR A 68 10.78 23.88 34.61
CA THR A 68 10.71 25.27 35.08
C THR A 68 11.92 26.07 34.64
N MET A 69 13.13 25.48 34.67
CA MET A 69 14.33 26.10 34.11
C MET A 69 14.19 26.35 32.60
N LYS A 70 13.68 25.37 31.84
CA LYS A 70 13.44 25.52 30.38
C LYS A 70 12.49 26.67 30.08
N GLU A 71 11.34 26.72 30.76
CA GLU A 71 10.36 27.81 30.59
C GLU A 71 10.95 29.17 30.96
N SER A 72 11.75 29.23 32.02
CA SER A 72 12.43 30.47 32.44
C SER A 72 13.49 30.92 31.44
N VAL A 73 14.28 29.99 30.88
CA VAL A 73 15.26 30.29 29.82
C VAL A 73 14.56 30.86 28.58
N ILE A 74 13.44 30.29 28.16
CA ILE A 74 12.70 30.77 26.97
C ILE A 74 12.08 32.15 27.23
N ARG A 75 11.41 32.30 28.38
CA ARG A 75 10.68 33.51 28.76
C ARG A 75 11.61 34.71 28.99
N ASP A 76 12.70 34.51 29.72
CA ASP A 76 13.54 35.60 30.22
C ASP A 76 14.80 35.84 29.38
N TRP A 77 14.97 35.10 28.26
CA TRP A 77 16.18 35.09 27.42
C TRP A 77 16.76 36.47 27.07
N GLU A 78 15.91 37.42 26.66
CA GLU A 78 16.33 38.77 26.24
C GLU A 78 16.85 39.61 27.42
N THR A 79 16.43 39.27 28.63
CA THR A 79 16.83 39.96 29.88
C THR A 79 18.02 39.29 30.57
N MET A 80 18.38 38.07 30.18
CA MET A 80 19.53 37.36 30.72
C MET A 80 20.84 37.96 30.18
N ASP A 81 21.77 38.28 31.07
CA ASP A 81 23.14 38.63 30.71
C ASP A 81 23.98 37.39 30.34
N ASP A 82 25.13 37.62 29.69
CA ASP A 82 25.98 36.53 29.22
C ASP A 82 26.57 35.70 30.39
N SER A 83 26.78 36.31 31.56
CA SER A 83 27.19 35.60 32.78
C SER A 83 26.13 34.62 33.26
N THR A 84 24.85 35.02 33.28
CA THR A 84 23.75 34.14 33.68
C THR A 84 23.61 32.99 32.69
N ARG A 85 23.66 33.28 31.38
CA ARG A 85 23.63 32.25 30.33
C ARG A 85 24.76 31.23 30.50
N LEU A 86 25.99 31.70 30.74
CA LEU A 86 27.14 30.82 30.98
C LEU A 86 26.98 29.99 32.26
N SER A 87 26.47 30.58 33.34
CA SER A 87 26.27 29.87 34.61
C SER A 87 25.27 28.71 34.49
N VAL A 88 24.17 28.90 33.74
CA VAL A 88 23.19 27.84 33.48
C VAL A 88 23.81 26.71 32.65
N GLN A 89 24.57 27.04 31.61
CA GLN A 89 25.27 26.05 30.78
C GLN A 89 26.28 25.23 31.60
N GLN A 90 27.10 25.90 32.41
CA GLN A 90 28.08 25.25 33.29
C GLN A 90 27.40 24.37 34.33
N PHE A 91 26.30 24.83 34.93
CA PHE A 91 25.53 24.02 35.87
C PHE A 91 25.02 22.73 35.22
N ILE A 92 24.37 22.83 34.05
CA ILE A 92 23.83 21.65 33.35
C ILE A 92 24.95 20.65 33.02
N LEU A 93 26.08 21.12 32.47
CA LEU A 93 27.22 20.27 32.15
C LEU A 93 27.81 19.60 33.40
N ASN A 94 28.06 20.37 34.46
CA ASN A 94 28.60 19.83 35.72
C ASN A 94 27.63 18.82 36.35
N PHE A 95 26.33 19.12 36.35
CA PHE A 95 25.32 18.26 36.94
C PHE A 95 25.21 16.93 36.19
N LEU A 96 25.16 16.95 34.85
CA LEU A 96 25.07 15.74 34.03
C LEU A 96 26.34 14.87 34.14
N THR A 97 27.52 15.49 34.20
CA THR A 97 28.81 14.79 34.30
C THR A 97 29.09 14.22 35.69
N GLN A 98 28.60 14.86 36.75
CA GLN A 98 28.77 14.40 38.14
C GLN A 98 27.73 13.38 38.58
N ARG A 99 26.59 13.26 37.87
CA ARG A 99 25.47 12.37 38.24
C ARG A 99 25.15 11.35 37.14
N PRO A 100 25.92 10.25 37.05
CA PRO A 100 25.71 9.25 36.01
C PRO A 100 24.40 8.48 36.14
N GLY A 101 23.89 8.30 37.37
CA GLY A 101 22.66 7.54 37.66
C GLY A 101 21.35 8.32 37.48
N ILE A 102 21.38 9.51 36.87
CA ILE A 102 20.16 10.27 36.61
C ILE A 102 19.27 9.58 35.56
N THR A 103 17.96 9.63 35.75
CA THR A 103 17.00 9.00 34.84
C THR A 103 17.02 9.63 33.44
N GLY A 104 16.85 8.80 32.40
CA GLY A 104 17.01 9.19 31.00
C GLY A 104 16.16 10.39 30.56
N TYR A 105 14.90 10.49 31.00
CA TYR A 105 14.03 11.61 30.62
C TYR A 105 14.44 12.95 31.27
N VAL A 106 15.04 12.93 32.47
CA VAL A 106 15.59 14.14 33.12
C VAL A 106 16.85 14.59 32.39
N ARG A 107 17.74 13.64 32.06
CA ARG A 107 18.93 13.89 31.23
C ARG A 107 18.52 14.52 29.88
N GLY A 108 17.58 13.90 29.18
CA GLY A 108 17.07 14.39 27.90
C GLY A 108 16.53 15.82 27.99
N LEU A 109 15.77 16.14 29.04
CA LEU A 109 15.25 17.50 29.25
C LEU A 109 16.36 18.52 29.54
N LEU A 110 17.34 18.18 30.39
CA LEU A 110 18.48 19.05 30.68
C LEU A 110 19.35 19.28 29.43
N SER A 111 19.61 18.24 28.65
CA SER A 111 20.28 18.34 27.35
C SER A 111 19.48 19.19 26.36
N ASN A 112 18.15 19.11 26.37
CA ASN A 112 17.29 19.96 25.55
C ASN A 112 17.31 21.43 25.96
N ILE A 113 17.38 21.76 27.26
CA ILE A 113 17.58 23.15 27.70
C ILE A 113 18.86 23.71 27.07
N PHE A 114 19.94 22.92 27.07
CA PHE A 114 21.19 23.29 26.45
C PHE A 114 21.02 23.60 24.95
N ALA A 115 20.32 22.72 24.23
CA ALA A 115 20.01 22.90 22.81
C ALA A 115 19.16 24.15 22.53
N VAL A 116 18.15 24.42 23.36
CA VAL A 116 17.29 25.63 23.29
C VAL A 116 18.12 26.89 23.48
N MET A 117 19.02 26.91 24.47
CA MET A 117 19.93 28.04 24.70
C MET A 117 20.84 28.27 23.49
N LEU A 118 21.39 27.20 22.89
CA LEU A 118 22.24 27.28 21.70
C LEU A 118 21.46 27.82 20.48
N LYS A 119 20.22 27.39 20.31
CA LYS A 119 19.34 27.87 19.23
C LYS A 119 19.01 29.35 19.41
N ARG A 120 18.60 29.77 20.61
CA ARG A 120 18.32 31.18 20.91
C ARG A 120 19.55 32.07 20.77
N SER A 121 20.74 31.59 21.17
CA SER A 121 21.98 32.35 20.98
C SER A 121 22.38 32.48 19.51
N SER A 122 22.11 31.47 18.67
CA SER A 122 22.37 31.54 17.23
C SER A 122 21.49 32.56 16.48
N VAL A 123 20.29 32.86 16.99
CA VAL A 123 19.45 33.95 16.45
C VAL A 123 20.09 35.31 16.73
N ALA A 124 20.66 35.49 17.93
CA ALA A 124 21.23 36.75 18.38
C ALA A 124 22.62 37.03 17.78
N SER A 125 23.43 35.99 17.57
CA SER A 125 24.76 36.07 16.95
C SER A 125 24.79 35.27 15.66
N HIS A 126 24.84 35.99 14.53
CA HIS A 126 24.92 35.38 13.21
C HIS A 126 26.30 34.77 12.88
N ASP A 127 27.31 34.93 13.73
CA ASP A 127 28.63 34.36 13.51
C ASP A 127 28.70 32.90 14.04
N PRO A 128 28.75 31.89 13.14
CA PRO A 128 28.83 30.50 13.57
C PRO A 128 30.17 30.14 14.23
N THR A 129 31.24 30.89 13.98
CA THR A 129 32.59 30.55 14.49
C THR A 129 32.68 30.60 16.01
N GLN A 130 31.81 31.40 16.66
CA GLN A 130 31.71 31.48 18.11
C GLN A 130 31.25 30.17 18.77
N ARG A 131 30.61 29.27 18.00
CA ARG A 131 30.14 27.95 18.48
C ARG A 131 31.16 26.83 18.25
N HIS A 132 32.20 27.03 17.44
CA HIS A 132 33.19 25.98 17.14
C HIS A 132 33.94 25.46 18.38
N PRO A 133 34.41 26.31 19.31
CA PRO A 133 35.07 25.82 20.53
C PRO A 133 34.17 24.91 21.37
N PHE A 134 32.85 25.11 21.31
CA PHE A 134 31.89 24.29 22.02
C PHE A 134 31.82 22.86 21.46
N TYR A 135 31.75 22.69 20.14
CA TYR A 135 31.79 21.35 19.54
C TYR A 135 33.14 20.66 19.76
N GLN A 136 34.24 21.42 19.79
CA GLN A 136 35.56 20.89 20.16
C GLN A 136 35.57 20.38 21.62
N HIS A 137 34.94 21.11 22.54
CA HIS A 137 34.80 20.67 23.92
C HIS A 137 33.95 19.39 24.04
N LEU A 138 32.82 19.31 23.34
CA LEU A 138 32.02 18.08 23.29
C LEU A 138 32.82 16.92 22.69
N GLY A 139 33.60 17.17 21.63
CA GLY A 139 34.49 16.16 21.05
C GLY A 139 35.54 15.66 22.05
N ALA A 140 36.09 16.54 22.88
CA ALA A 140 37.01 16.15 23.95
C ALA A 140 36.33 15.33 25.06
N LEU A 141 35.07 15.61 25.39
CA LEU A 141 34.29 14.79 26.34
C LEU A 141 34.03 13.39 25.77
N VAL A 142 33.76 13.28 24.48
CA VAL A 142 33.60 11.98 23.82
C VAL A 142 34.93 11.21 23.76
N ALA A 143 36.05 11.90 23.57
CA ALA A 143 37.37 11.27 23.55
C ALA A 143 37.93 10.92 24.96
N SER A 144 37.15 11.14 26.02
CA SER A 144 37.63 10.99 27.41
C SER A 144 37.71 9.54 27.92
N ASN A 145 37.24 8.55 27.14
CA ASN A 145 37.12 7.14 27.54
C ASN A 145 36.32 6.94 28.83
N ASN A 146 35.37 7.84 29.10
CA ASN A 146 34.50 7.82 30.27
C ASN A 146 33.05 7.80 29.80
N GLU A 147 32.39 6.66 30.03
CA GLU A 147 31.02 6.39 29.57
C GLU A 147 30.03 7.50 29.99
N THR A 148 30.23 8.11 31.16
CA THR A 148 29.35 9.16 31.69
C THR A 148 29.50 10.47 30.93
N MET A 149 30.75 10.82 30.56
CA MET A 149 31.09 12.01 29.78
C MET A 149 30.64 11.85 28.34
N GLU A 150 30.90 10.67 27.76
CA GLU A 150 30.48 10.32 26.40
C GLU A 150 28.96 10.30 26.26
N THR A 151 28.24 9.68 27.21
CA THR A 151 26.78 9.66 27.22
C THR A 151 26.20 11.06 27.37
N THR A 152 26.82 11.91 28.19
CA THR A 152 26.40 13.31 28.35
C THR A 152 26.60 14.09 27.06
N ALA A 153 27.78 14.00 26.45
CA ALA A 153 28.08 14.67 25.19
C ALA A 153 27.13 14.19 24.07
N CYS A 154 26.90 12.89 23.97
CA CYS A 154 25.97 12.32 22.99
C CYS A 154 24.52 12.80 23.20
N SER A 155 24.04 12.84 24.45
CA SER A 155 22.68 13.32 24.77
C SER A 155 22.51 14.79 24.38
N ILE A 156 23.55 15.61 24.57
CA ILE A 156 23.56 17.02 24.16
C ILE A 156 23.57 17.14 22.63
N LEU A 157 24.42 16.39 21.93
CA LEU A 157 24.49 16.41 20.46
C LEU A 157 23.17 15.99 19.82
N SER A 158 22.55 14.91 20.30
CA SER A 158 21.24 14.46 19.84
C SER A 158 20.16 15.53 20.11
N ALA A 159 20.14 16.12 21.31
CA ALA A 159 19.20 17.19 21.63
C ALA A 159 19.37 18.43 20.73
N ILE A 160 20.60 18.77 20.35
CA ILE A 160 20.90 19.85 19.40
C ILE A 160 20.32 19.52 18.02
N CYS A 161 20.58 18.32 17.50
CA CYS A 161 20.01 17.90 16.21
C CYS A 161 18.48 17.95 16.23
N VAL A 162 17.82 17.45 17.28
CA VAL A 162 16.35 17.48 17.38
C VAL A 162 15.83 18.91 17.39
N GLU A 163 16.43 19.77 18.22
CA GLU A 163 15.96 21.15 18.40
C GLU A 163 16.15 21.99 17.13
N PHE A 164 17.20 21.78 16.33
CA PHE A 164 17.44 22.51 15.08
C PHE A 164 16.72 21.92 13.85
N SER A 165 16.17 20.71 13.92
CA SER A 165 15.48 20.04 12.80
C SER A 165 14.21 20.76 12.32
N ALA A 166 13.63 21.63 13.16
CA ALA A 166 12.33 22.28 12.95
C ALA A 166 11.17 21.30 12.68
N SER A 167 11.26 20.09 13.27
CA SER A 167 10.17 19.11 13.32
C SER A 167 9.20 19.38 14.47
N ASP A 168 8.11 18.62 14.57
CA ASP A 168 7.15 18.67 15.69
C ASP A 168 7.81 18.37 17.05
N LYS A 169 8.97 17.71 17.04
CA LYS A 169 9.78 17.43 18.24
C LYS A 169 10.59 18.65 18.71
N SER A 170 10.66 19.73 17.92
CA SER A 170 11.37 20.95 18.31
C SER A 170 10.54 21.78 19.30
N SER A 171 11.22 22.42 20.26
CA SER A 171 10.53 23.18 21.29
C SER A 171 9.92 24.46 20.72
N ASN A 172 8.76 24.87 21.24
CA ASN A 172 8.29 26.24 21.06
C ASN A 172 9.19 27.19 21.86
N VAL A 173 10.24 27.69 21.20
CA VAL A 173 11.27 28.57 21.79
C VAL A 173 10.92 30.06 21.67
N GLY A 174 9.66 30.39 21.34
CA GLY A 174 9.22 31.79 21.21
C GLY A 174 9.84 32.52 20.01
N LEU A 175 10.29 31.80 18.98
CA LEU A 175 10.82 32.36 17.74
C LEU A 175 9.73 32.37 16.66
N SER A 176 9.79 33.36 15.76
CA SER A 176 8.99 33.36 14.54
C SER A 176 9.42 32.23 13.59
N TRP A 177 8.52 31.82 12.70
CA TRP A 177 8.82 30.83 11.66
C TRP A 177 10.04 31.21 10.80
N GLU A 178 10.16 32.49 10.42
CA GLU A 178 11.29 32.99 9.65
C GLU A 178 12.62 32.84 10.40
N GLN A 179 12.62 33.09 11.71
CA GLN A 179 13.80 32.90 12.56
C GLN A 179 14.17 31.42 12.67
N HIS A 180 13.19 30.53 12.85
CA HIS A 180 13.42 29.08 12.83
C HIS A 180 14.06 28.63 11.51
N ALA A 181 13.51 29.06 10.37
CA ALA A 181 14.03 28.72 9.06
C ALA A 181 15.46 29.23 8.83
N LYS A 182 15.77 30.48 9.25
CA LYS A 182 17.13 31.05 9.17
C LYS A 182 18.13 30.29 10.04
N CYS A 183 17.77 29.97 11.28
CA CYS A 183 18.63 29.21 12.19
C CYS A 183 18.92 27.82 11.65
N LYS A 184 17.91 27.11 11.14
CA LYS A 184 18.06 25.80 10.53
C LYS A 184 19.02 25.85 9.33
N ALA A 185 18.79 26.77 8.40
CA ALA A 185 19.66 26.93 7.23
C ALA A 185 21.11 27.28 7.59
N GLN A 186 21.33 28.06 8.65
CA GLN A 186 22.67 28.34 9.15
C GLN A 186 23.30 27.09 9.79
N PHE A 187 22.55 26.39 10.64
CA PHE A 187 22.99 25.17 11.32
C PHE A 187 23.39 24.07 10.33
N GLU A 188 22.61 23.87 9.26
CA GLU A 188 22.90 22.95 8.16
C GLU A 188 24.25 23.22 7.48
N LYS A 189 24.68 24.49 7.46
CA LYS A 189 25.90 24.94 6.78
C LYS A 189 27.15 24.88 7.66
N SER A 190 27.04 25.19 8.95
CA SER A 190 28.22 25.32 9.85
C SER A 190 28.33 24.24 10.90
N ASP A 191 27.23 23.88 11.55
CA ASP A 191 27.24 23.12 12.79
C ASP A 191 26.98 21.62 12.52
N LEU A 192 25.95 21.30 11.72
CA LEU A 192 25.57 19.93 11.37
C LEU A 192 26.70 19.10 10.74
N PRO A 193 27.54 19.62 9.81
CA PRO A 193 28.68 18.87 9.29
C PRO A 193 29.72 18.50 10.35
N GLN A 194 29.92 19.36 11.37
CA GLN A 194 30.85 19.11 12.47
C GLN A 194 30.34 17.99 13.37
N ILE A 195 29.05 18.00 13.69
CA ILE A 195 28.41 16.93 14.46
C ILE A 195 28.49 15.61 13.68
N PHE A 196 28.25 15.63 12.37
CA PHE A 196 28.39 14.44 11.54
C PHE A 196 29.83 13.93 11.54
N GLN A 197 30.83 14.81 11.37
CA GLN A 197 32.24 14.41 11.39
C GLN A 197 32.64 13.78 12.73
N LEU A 198 32.22 14.37 13.85
CA LEU A 198 32.46 13.81 15.18
C LEU A 198 31.80 12.43 15.32
N THR A 199 30.56 12.29 14.84
CA THR A 199 29.82 11.01 14.85
C THR A 199 30.58 9.93 14.08
N ILE A 200 31.06 10.24 12.87
CA ILE A 200 31.85 9.31 12.05
C ILE A 200 33.18 8.95 12.71
N GLN A 201 33.87 9.92 13.33
CA GLN A 201 35.13 9.65 14.04
C GLN A 201 34.94 8.67 15.21
N VAL A 202 33.86 8.83 15.97
CA VAL A 202 33.55 7.95 17.11
C VAL A 202 33.19 6.56 16.62
N LEU A 203 32.29 6.46 15.63
CA LEU A 203 31.93 5.18 15.01
C LEU A 203 33.14 4.47 14.43
N HIS A 204 34.08 5.20 13.82
CA HIS A 204 35.35 4.63 13.34
C HIS A 204 36.21 4.08 14.49
N GLN A 205 36.37 4.83 15.59
CA GLN A 205 37.11 4.37 16.76
C GLN A 205 36.47 3.10 17.35
N THR A 206 35.15 3.09 17.50
CA THR A 206 34.38 1.92 17.96
C THR A 206 34.53 0.74 17.01
N SER A 207 34.58 0.97 15.69
CA SER A 207 34.81 -0.07 14.69
C SER A 207 36.21 -0.70 14.81
N THR A 208 37.24 0.10 15.10
CA THR A 208 38.61 -0.41 15.22
C THR A 208 38.90 -1.10 16.56
N SER A 209 38.08 -0.87 17.59
CA SER A 209 38.25 -1.48 18.91
C SER A 209 38.00 -3.00 18.87
N PRO A 210 38.82 -3.82 19.58
CA PRO A 210 38.59 -5.27 19.68
C PRO A 210 37.34 -5.62 20.48
N ASN A 211 36.96 -4.78 21.45
CA ASN A 211 35.72 -4.90 22.20
C ASN A 211 34.74 -3.83 21.74
N LEU A 212 33.65 -4.24 21.12
CA LEU A 212 32.62 -3.32 20.65
C LEU A 212 31.81 -2.77 21.84
N GLN A 213 31.89 -1.46 22.06
CA GLN A 213 31.04 -0.77 23.04
C GLN A 213 29.64 -0.56 22.45
N THR A 214 28.75 -1.52 22.64
CA THR A 214 27.39 -1.53 22.03
C THR A 214 26.57 -0.30 22.42
N SER A 215 26.49 0.05 23.70
CA SER A 215 25.79 1.26 24.21
C SER A 215 26.27 2.55 23.57
N MET A 216 27.57 2.67 23.28
CA MET A 216 28.12 3.85 22.60
C MET A 216 27.73 3.86 21.12
N CYS A 217 27.86 2.69 20.49
CA CYS A 217 27.55 2.49 19.09
C CYS A 217 26.08 2.82 18.81
N GLU A 218 25.14 2.34 19.63
CA GLU A 218 23.70 2.62 19.52
C GLU A 218 23.41 4.12 19.54
N LYS A 219 23.99 4.84 20.52
CA LYS A 219 23.79 6.28 20.69
C LYS A 219 24.29 7.09 19.50
N PHE A 220 25.47 6.75 18.97
CA PHE A 220 26.04 7.45 17.82
C PHE A 220 25.42 7.02 16.48
N TYR A 221 24.93 5.79 16.36
CA TYR A 221 24.08 5.40 15.24
C TYR A 221 22.78 6.20 15.22
N SER A 222 22.13 6.40 16.37
CA SER A 222 20.92 7.23 16.46
C SER A 222 21.17 8.67 16.00
N ILE A 223 22.32 9.27 16.34
CA ILE A 223 22.71 10.58 15.81
C ILE A 223 22.96 10.50 14.29
N ALA A 224 23.68 9.49 13.81
CA ALA A 224 23.95 9.32 12.39
C ALA A 224 22.66 9.20 11.57
N GLU A 225 21.75 8.34 12.01
CA GLU A 225 20.42 8.14 11.41
C GLU A 225 19.62 9.45 11.37
N GLN A 226 19.62 10.22 12.46
CA GLN A 226 18.95 11.51 12.53
C GLN A 226 19.52 12.52 11.53
N ILE A 227 20.85 12.52 11.32
CA ILE A 227 21.51 13.42 10.37
C ILE A 227 21.29 12.95 8.93
N LEU A 228 21.34 11.64 8.67
CA LEU A 228 21.11 11.08 7.34
C LEU A 228 19.64 11.23 6.91
N SER A 229 18.71 11.21 7.87
CA SER A 229 17.28 11.47 7.64
C SER A 229 16.93 12.97 7.70
N TRP A 230 17.91 13.87 7.66
CA TRP A 230 17.69 15.31 7.87
C TRP A 230 16.94 15.99 6.73
N LYS A 231 15.85 16.73 7.05
CA LYS A 231 15.09 17.53 6.07
C LYS A 231 15.87 18.79 5.70
N PHE A 232 16.74 18.74 4.69
CA PHE A 232 17.48 19.93 4.28
C PHE A 232 16.57 21.04 3.77
N SER A 233 16.94 22.29 4.05
CA SER A 233 16.16 23.45 3.61
C SER A 233 16.15 23.55 2.08
N PRO A 234 14.98 23.69 1.43
CA PRO A 234 14.88 23.70 -0.02
C PRO A 234 15.60 24.92 -0.61
N THR A 235 16.21 24.74 -1.78
CA THR A 235 16.73 25.88 -2.54
C THR A 235 15.58 26.79 -3.00
N ILE A 236 15.86 28.05 -3.34
CA ILE A 236 14.82 29.02 -3.80
C ILE A 236 13.98 28.45 -4.96
N ARG A 237 14.57 27.60 -5.82
CA ARG A 237 13.90 26.96 -6.96
C ARG A 237 12.92 25.84 -6.57
N GLN A 238 13.05 25.26 -5.37
CA GLN A 238 12.27 24.11 -4.89
C GLN A 238 11.16 24.50 -3.91
N ARG A 239 11.01 25.79 -3.57
CA ARG A 239 10.02 26.26 -2.58
C ARG A 239 8.56 25.97 -2.94
N ARG A 240 8.23 25.86 -4.24
CA ARG A 240 6.86 25.60 -4.70
C ARG A 240 6.47 24.13 -4.45
N ALA A 241 7.34 23.20 -4.81
CA ALA A 241 7.16 21.76 -4.55
C ALA A 241 7.17 21.42 -3.04
N TYR A 242 7.91 22.18 -2.23
CA TYR A 242 7.98 22.00 -0.78
C TYR A 242 6.68 22.40 -0.03
N LEU A 243 5.87 23.29 -0.61
CA LEU A 243 4.58 23.68 -0.04
C LEU A 243 3.45 22.70 -0.40
N GLU A 244 3.69 21.84 -1.38
CA GLU A 244 2.76 20.84 -1.90
C GLU A 244 3.13 19.41 -1.48
N SER A 245 4.27 19.22 -0.78
CA SER A 245 4.75 17.89 -0.40
C SER A 245 3.97 17.34 0.80
N ASP A 246 3.34 16.18 0.61
CA ASP A 246 2.69 15.42 1.66
C ASP A 246 3.71 14.92 2.71
N SER A 247 3.34 14.99 3.97
CA SER A 247 4.14 14.49 5.10
C SER A 247 4.32 12.97 5.10
N THR A 248 3.50 12.25 4.34
CA THR A 248 3.56 10.78 4.14
C THR A 248 4.69 10.35 3.21
N ILE A 249 5.24 11.26 2.39
CA ILE A 249 6.30 10.93 1.42
C ILE A 249 7.61 10.66 2.16
N ARG A 250 8.18 9.47 1.91
CA ARG A 250 9.49 9.06 2.41
C ARG A 250 10.55 10.06 1.99
N GLN A 251 11.45 10.36 2.90
CA GLN A 251 12.40 11.44 2.72
C GLN A 251 13.79 10.92 2.36
N ASN A 252 14.23 11.27 1.14
CA ASN A 252 15.56 10.93 0.63
C ASN A 252 16.65 11.82 1.25
N PHE A 253 17.86 11.27 1.36
CA PHE A 253 19.02 12.01 1.82
C PHE A 253 19.53 12.97 0.73
N GLN A 254 19.19 14.25 0.86
CA GLN A 254 19.52 15.29 -0.12
C GLN A 254 20.42 16.39 0.45
N PRO A 255 21.69 16.09 0.79
CA PRO A 255 22.59 17.08 1.36
C PRO A 255 23.00 18.14 0.32
N PRO A 256 23.28 19.39 0.75
CA PRO A 256 23.71 20.47 -0.13
C PRO A 256 25.15 20.28 -0.62
N GLN A 257 25.51 20.95 -1.72
CA GLN A 257 26.81 20.82 -2.43
C GLN A 257 28.06 20.84 -1.54
N HIS A 258 28.07 21.59 -0.44
CA HIS A 258 29.25 21.71 0.42
C HIS A 258 29.55 20.45 1.24
N TRP A 259 28.59 19.53 1.37
CA TRP A 259 28.77 18.21 2.00
C TRP A 259 29.50 17.21 1.09
N LYS A 260 29.69 17.55 -0.19
CA LYS A 260 30.20 16.64 -1.22
C LYS A 260 31.49 15.92 -0.81
N GLN A 261 32.46 16.62 -0.23
CA GLN A 261 33.73 16.01 0.16
C GLN A 261 33.59 14.98 1.30
N GLN A 262 32.64 15.21 2.20
CA GLN A 262 32.42 14.35 3.37
C GLN A 262 31.58 13.12 3.00
N ILE A 263 30.58 13.28 2.12
CA ILE A 263 29.67 12.20 1.73
C ILE A 263 30.27 11.29 0.65
N LEU A 264 31.03 11.85 -0.29
CA LEU A 264 31.64 11.07 -1.38
C LEU A 264 33.00 10.45 -1.01
N ASP A 265 33.43 10.54 0.25
CA ASP A 265 34.60 9.83 0.73
C ASP A 265 34.30 8.32 0.80
N PRO A 266 35.00 7.45 0.04
CA PRO A 266 34.78 6.00 0.08
C PRO A 266 34.93 5.39 1.48
N ALA A 267 35.72 6.01 2.35
CA ALA A 267 35.91 5.56 3.74
C ALA A 267 34.60 5.61 4.55
N LEU A 268 33.66 6.49 4.18
CA LEU A 268 32.36 6.59 4.84
C LEU A 268 31.54 5.32 4.65
N LEU A 269 31.34 4.90 3.39
CA LEU A 269 30.61 3.67 3.07
C LEU A 269 31.31 2.45 3.66
N GLN A 270 32.64 2.39 3.53
CA GLN A 270 33.42 1.30 4.10
C GLN A 270 33.24 1.19 5.63
N LEU A 271 33.18 2.32 6.34
CA LEU A 271 32.93 2.32 7.79
C LEU A 271 31.57 1.72 8.13
N PHE A 272 30.49 2.19 7.50
CA PHE A 272 29.14 1.72 7.79
C PHE A 272 28.95 0.24 7.46
N PHE A 273 29.45 -0.24 6.31
CA PHE A 273 29.39 -1.67 5.97
C PHE A 273 30.24 -2.55 6.90
N ASN A 274 31.44 -2.09 7.28
CA ASN A 274 32.30 -2.83 8.22
C ASN A 274 31.69 -2.92 9.62
N LEU A 275 31.09 -1.83 10.10
CA LEU A 275 30.39 -1.82 11.38
C LEU A 275 29.13 -2.69 11.33
N HIS A 276 28.31 -2.56 10.30
CA HIS A 276 27.12 -3.40 10.10
C HIS A 276 27.48 -4.88 10.15
N SER A 277 28.56 -5.29 9.47
CA SER A 277 29.07 -6.68 9.51
C SER A 277 29.40 -7.17 10.92
N LYS A 278 29.79 -6.28 11.84
CA LYS A 278 30.09 -6.61 13.25
C LYS A 278 28.87 -6.59 14.15
N VAL A 279 27.88 -5.73 13.86
CA VAL A 279 26.73 -5.51 14.75
C VAL A 279 25.46 -6.24 14.33
N ARG A 280 25.44 -6.82 13.13
CA ARG A 280 24.24 -7.43 12.54
C ARG A 280 23.53 -8.47 13.39
N THR A 281 24.22 -9.18 14.29
CA THR A 281 23.59 -10.17 15.18
C THR A 281 22.88 -9.55 16.39
N ASN A 282 23.07 -8.25 16.65
CA ASN A 282 22.34 -7.52 17.67
C ASN A 282 21.21 -6.74 17.00
N GLU A 283 19.96 -7.10 17.32
CA GLU A 283 18.75 -6.57 16.70
C GLU A 283 18.63 -5.04 16.74
N SER A 284 18.85 -4.42 17.91
CA SER A 284 18.74 -2.95 18.08
C SER A 284 19.75 -2.19 17.21
N LEU A 285 21.00 -2.64 17.24
CA LEU A 285 22.08 -2.07 16.45
C LEU A 285 21.94 -2.38 14.97
N CYS A 286 21.43 -3.55 14.64
CA CYS A 286 21.19 -3.96 13.27
C CYS A 286 20.20 -3.02 12.61
N HIS A 287 19.04 -2.79 13.22
CA HIS A 287 18.03 -1.84 12.74
C HIS A 287 18.64 -0.44 12.51
N SER A 288 19.38 0.08 13.50
CA SER A 288 20.00 1.40 13.38
C SER A 288 21.06 1.46 12.26
N SER A 289 21.83 0.37 12.09
CA SER A 289 22.85 0.28 11.04
C SER A 289 22.28 0.14 9.64
N THR A 290 21.21 -0.65 9.46
CA THR A 290 20.53 -0.83 8.17
C THR A 290 19.73 0.41 7.80
N SER A 291 19.13 1.11 8.77
CA SER A 291 18.50 2.42 8.56
C SER A 291 19.50 3.46 8.04
N CYS A 292 20.69 3.56 8.64
CA CYS A 292 21.75 4.43 8.15
C CYS A 292 22.20 4.07 6.73
N LEU A 293 22.41 2.77 6.44
CA LEU A 293 22.77 2.30 5.09
C LEU A 293 21.65 2.62 4.09
N SER A 294 20.40 2.36 4.44
CA SER A 294 19.21 2.69 3.64
C SER A 294 19.16 4.17 3.28
N GLN A 295 19.40 5.06 4.25
CA GLN A 295 19.48 6.50 3.99
C GLN A 295 20.66 6.87 3.08
N LEU A 296 21.82 6.25 3.25
CA LEU A 296 22.97 6.44 2.35
C LEU A 296 22.68 5.92 0.92
N ALA A 297 21.87 4.88 0.76
CA ALA A 297 21.39 4.42 -0.55
C ALA A 297 20.41 5.41 -1.20
N SER A 298 19.69 6.22 -0.42
CA SER A 298 18.78 7.26 -0.92
C SER A 298 19.46 8.57 -1.29
N LEU A 299 20.80 8.59 -1.43
CA LEU A 299 21.55 9.80 -1.68
C LEU A 299 21.14 10.43 -3.02
N GLU A 300 20.64 11.66 -2.96
CA GLU A 300 20.21 12.42 -4.13
C GLU A 300 20.61 13.90 -4.06
N GLY A 301 20.31 14.64 -5.12
CA GLY A 301 20.41 16.09 -5.13
C GLY A 301 21.78 16.63 -5.53
N ASP A 302 22.13 17.78 -4.96
CA ASP A 302 23.21 18.64 -5.45
C ASP A 302 24.60 17.96 -5.41
N VAL A 303 24.83 17.08 -4.43
CA VAL A 303 26.10 16.35 -4.27
C VAL A 303 26.39 15.42 -5.46
N LEU A 304 25.35 14.85 -6.08
CA LEU A 304 25.45 13.92 -7.21
C LEU A 304 25.16 14.55 -8.58
N LYS A 305 25.29 15.88 -8.70
CA LYS A 305 25.13 16.58 -9.99
C LYS A 305 26.06 16.10 -11.09
N ASP A 306 27.28 15.70 -10.72
CA ASP A 306 28.24 15.14 -11.67
C ASP A 306 27.98 13.64 -11.84
N VAL A 307 27.82 13.22 -13.10
CA VAL A 307 27.58 11.81 -13.45
C VAL A 307 28.74 10.93 -12.98
N GLY A 308 29.98 11.41 -13.08
CA GLY A 308 31.16 10.66 -12.67
C GLY A 308 31.25 10.46 -11.16
N ASP A 309 30.80 11.42 -10.35
CA ASP A 309 30.66 11.26 -8.91
C ASP A 309 29.57 10.24 -8.55
N ASN A 310 28.42 10.27 -9.23
CA ASN A 310 27.32 9.33 -9.00
C ASN A 310 27.73 7.89 -9.33
N VAL A 311 28.35 7.66 -10.50
CA VAL A 311 28.88 6.34 -10.89
C VAL A 311 29.90 5.84 -9.87
N ARG A 312 30.83 6.70 -9.40
CA ARG A 312 31.81 6.31 -8.38
C ARG A 312 31.14 5.98 -7.05
N TYR A 313 30.20 6.78 -6.58
CA TYR A 313 29.49 6.53 -5.33
C TYR A 313 28.74 5.19 -5.38
N LEU A 314 27.94 4.97 -6.43
CA LEU A 314 27.20 3.74 -6.63
C LEU A 314 28.12 2.52 -6.74
N THR A 315 29.26 2.64 -7.43
CA THR A 315 30.28 1.58 -7.51
C THR A 315 30.77 1.17 -6.12
N HIS A 316 31.17 2.12 -5.28
CA HIS A 316 31.65 1.83 -3.92
C HIS A 316 30.54 1.27 -3.02
N TYR A 317 29.31 1.76 -3.18
CA TYR A 317 28.16 1.25 -2.43
C TYR A 317 27.89 -0.22 -2.78
N LEU A 318 27.83 -0.55 -4.07
CA LEU A 318 27.61 -1.92 -4.53
C LEU A 318 28.74 -2.87 -4.11
N GLN A 319 29.99 -2.41 -4.13
CA GLN A 319 31.11 -3.18 -3.59
C GLN A 319 30.94 -3.49 -2.10
N GLY A 320 30.55 -2.49 -1.30
CA GLY A 320 30.29 -2.69 0.13
C GLY A 320 29.12 -3.64 0.39
N PHE A 321 28.00 -3.42 -0.30
CA PHE A 321 26.81 -4.27 -0.21
C PHE A 321 27.13 -5.73 -0.58
N LEU A 322 27.77 -5.94 -1.73
CA LEU A 322 28.14 -7.28 -2.17
C LEU A 322 29.22 -7.91 -1.28
N HIS A 323 30.13 -7.12 -0.68
CA HIS A 323 31.10 -7.65 0.27
C HIS A 323 30.42 -8.25 1.51
N VAL A 324 29.40 -7.59 2.06
CA VAL A 324 28.64 -8.09 3.21
C VAL A 324 27.75 -9.28 2.82
N TYR A 325 27.08 -9.19 1.68
CA TYR A 325 25.97 -10.09 1.38
C TYR A 325 26.27 -11.18 0.35
N ALA A 326 27.41 -11.18 -0.36
CA ALA A 326 27.68 -12.18 -1.40
C ALA A 326 27.62 -13.63 -0.88
N SER A 327 28.08 -13.87 0.35
CA SER A 327 28.16 -15.22 0.93
C SER A 327 27.38 -15.39 2.24
N THR A 328 26.72 -14.35 2.73
CA THR A 328 25.99 -14.43 4.00
C THR A 328 24.49 -14.32 3.78
N GLN A 329 23.74 -15.19 4.47
CA GLN A 329 22.29 -15.12 4.46
C GLN A 329 21.78 -13.94 5.29
N PRO A 330 20.67 -13.29 4.90
CA PRO A 330 19.97 -12.34 5.74
C PRO A 330 19.51 -13.01 7.04
N LEU A 331 19.57 -12.26 8.15
CA LEU A 331 18.86 -12.61 9.38
C LEU A 331 17.42 -12.07 9.29
N HIS A 332 16.51 -12.61 10.10
CA HIS A 332 15.10 -12.20 10.13
C HIS A 332 14.94 -10.69 10.34
N HIS A 333 15.55 -10.13 11.39
CA HIS A 333 15.50 -8.70 11.68
C HIS A 333 16.30 -7.81 10.71
N GLU A 334 17.00 -8.38 9.73
CA GLU A 334 17.68 -7.63 8.65
C GLU A 334 16.83 -7.45 7.40
N ALA A 335 15.80 -8.30 7.21
CA ALA A 335 15.09 -8.45 5.95
C ALA A 335 14.54 -7.12 5.44
N LEU A 336 13.78 -6.42 6.29
CA LEU A 336 13.19 -5.12 5.97
C LEU A 336 14.26 -4.04 5.74
N GLY A 337 15.37 -4.08 6.46
CA GLY A 337 16.48 -3.15 6.24
C GLY A 337 17.14 -3.35 4.87
N ILE A 338 17.34 -4.59 4.45
CA ILE A 338 17.92 -4.97 3.16
C ILE A 338 16.99 -4.57 2.02
N SER A 339 15.70 -4.90 2.11
CA SER A 339 14.71 -4.56 1.08
C SER A 339 14.64 -3.04 0.87
N ASN A 340 14.68 -2.27 1.96
CA ASN A 340 14.74 -0.81 1.92
C ASN A 340 16.00 -0.26 1.23
N ILE A 341 17.17 -0.85 1.50
CA ILE A 341 18.43 -0.48 0.80
C ILE A 341 18.28 -0.74 -0.70
N VAL A 342 17.77 -1.91 -1.09
CA VAL A 342 17.61 -2.29 -2.49
C VAL A 342 16.67 -1.35 -3.22
N ARG A 343 15.51 -1.04 -2.61
CA ARG A 343 14.55 -0.07 -3.14
C ARG A 343 15.17 1.30 -3.35
N ASN A 344 15.79 1.86 -2.32
CA ASN A 344 16.40 3.19 -2.42
C ASN A 344 17.51 3.23 -3.49
N LEU A 345 18.32 2.18 -3.63
CA LEU A 345 19.34 2.11 -4.67
C LEU A 345 18.72 2.20 -6.07
N VAL A 346 17.69 1.42 -6.34
CA VAL A 346 17.06 1.33 -7.67
C VAL A 346 16.26 2.59 -8.00
N GLU A 347 15.48 3.10 -7.05
CA GLU A 347 14.59 4.25 -7.28
C GLU A 347 15.35 5.59 -7.34
N CYS A 348 16.37 5.79 -6.48
CA CYS A 348 17.08 7.07 -6.38
C CYS A 348 18.18 7.24 -7.46
N HIS A 349 18.79 6.15 -7.91
CA HIS A 349 19.82 6.18 -8.94
C HIS A 349 19.25 5.83 -10.31
N LYS A 350 19.13 6.83 -11.19
CA LYS A 350 18.62 6.65 -12.57
C LYS A 350 19.34 5.51 -13.32
N LEU A 351 18.60 4.73 -14.11
CA LEU A 351 19.13 3.61 -14.90
C LEU A 351 20.33 3.98 -15.80
N GLN A 352 20.38 5.21 -16.30
CA GLN A 352 21.53 5.73 -17.05
C GLN A 352 22.84 5.63 -16.27
N ILE A 353 22.81 5.83 -14.95
CA ILE A 353 24.00 5.68 -14.08
C ILE A 353 24.41 4.21 -13.97
N TRP A 354 23.44 3.30 -13.81
CA TRP A 354 23.69 1.86 -13.75
C TRP A 354 24.38 1.33 -15.01
N SER A 355 23.98 1.82 -16.19
CA SER A 355 24.61 1.46 -17.48
C SER A 355 26.07 1.96 -17.63
N LEU A 356 26.50 2.92 -16.81
CA LEU A 356 27.84 3.50 -16.83
C LEU A 356 28.80 2.84 -15.82
N LEU A 357 28.32 1.85 -15.07
CA LEU A 357 29.16 1.12 -14.12
C LEU A 357 30.30 0.37 -14.86
N PRO A 358 31.50 0.22 -14.25
CA PRO A 358 32.60 -0.47 -14.90
C PRO A 358 32.28 -1.95 -15.19
N ASN A 359 32.15 -2.30 -16.47
CA ASN A 359 31.80 -3.66 -16.93
C ASN A 359 32.77 -4.75 -16.42
N GLU A 360 34.05 -4.42 -16.23
CA GLU A 360 35.08 -5.35 -15.72
C GLU A 360 34.75 -5.93 -14.34
N MET A 361 33.95 -5.20 -13.55
CA MET A 361 33.64 -5.57 -12.17
C MET A 361 32.36 -6.39 -12.04
N ASN A 362 31.55 -6.48 -13.10
CA ASN A 362 30.29 -7.23 -13.15
C ASN A 362 29.33 -6.96 -11.97
N LEU A 363 29.36 -5.75 -11.40
CA LEU A 363 28.64 -5.43 -10.16
C LEU A 363 27.13 -5.51 -10.33
N PHE A 364 26.60 -5.02 -11.44
CA PHE A 364 25.16 -4.97 -11.66
C PHE A 364 24.53 -6.37 -11.78
N PRO A 365 25.06 -7.30 -12.59
CA PRO A 365 24.56 -8.68 -12.59
C PRO A 365 24.71 -9.40 -11.26
N MET A 366 25.82 -9.20 -10.54
CA MET A 366 26.00 -9.78 -9.21
C MET A 366 24.99 -9.24 -8.20
N PHE A 367 24.66 -7.95 -8.28
CA PHE A 367 23.62 -7.32 -7.48
C PHE A 367 22.25 -7.92 -7.79
N LEU A 368 21.87 -8.01 -9.08
CA LEU A 368 20.59 -8.60 -9.50
C LEU A 368 20.44 -10.07 -9.05
N GLU A 369 21.49 -10.87 -9.22
CA GLU A 369 21.51 -12.26 -8.75
C GLU A 369 21.30 -12.34 -7.23
N ARG A 370 21.85 -11.37 -6.47
CA ARG A 370 21.70 -11.36 -5.02
C ARG A 370 20.32 -10.91 -4.57
N ILE A 371 19.76 -9.84 -5.15
CA ILE A 371 18.42 -9.41 -4.81
C ILE A 371 17.37 -10.43 -5.24
N ALA A 372 17.60 -11.20 -6.31
CA ALA A 372 16.72 -12.31 -6.70
C ALA A 372 16.69 -13.40 -5.62
N ARG A 373 17.85 -13.76 -5.06
CA ARG A 373 17.93 -14.70 -3.93
C ARG A 373 17.22 -14.17 -2.69
N PHE A 374 17.34 -12.88 -2.41
CA PHE A 374 16.63 -12.24 -1.29
C PHE A 374 15.12 -12.21 -1.52
N THR A 375 14.68 -11.87 -2.73
CA THR A 375 13.25 -11.88 -3.10
C THR A 375 12.65 -13.28 -2.90
N ILE A 376 13.36 -14.32 -3.36
CA ILE A 376 12.95 -15.72 -3.17
C ILE A 376 12.93 -16.10 -1.69
N GLY A 377 14.01 -15.80 -0.95
CA GLY A 377 14.09 -16.16 0.47
C GLY A 377 13.07 -15.43 1.33
N PHE A 378 12.85 -14.13 1.10
CA PHE A 378 11.85 -13.35 1.83
C PHE A 378 10.43 -13.82 1.51
N GLY A 379 10.13 -14.17 0.25
CA GLY A 379 8.82 -14.74 -0.09
C GLY A 379 8.59 -16.11 0.55
N GLU A 380 9.60 -16.99 0.60
CA GLU A 380 9.48 -18.30 1.26
C GLU A 380 9.32 -18.20 2.79
N GLU A 381 9.92 -17.19 3.43
CA GLU A 381 9.73 -16.97 4.87
C GLU A 381 8.43 -16.19 5.17
N ALA A 382 8.02 -15.24 4.32
CA ALA A 382 6.74 -14.54 4.45
C ALA A 382 5.55 -15.51 4.40
N ALA A 383 5.60 -16.50 3.50
CA ALA A 383 4.59 -17.55 3.45
C ALA A 383 4.54 -18.41 4.72
N LYS A 384 5.66 -18.53 5.46
CA LYS A 384 5.68 -19.21 6.75
C LYS A 384 5.19 -18.34 7.88
N GLU A 385 5.47 -17.03 7.86
CA GLU A 385 4.90 -16.07 8.81
C GLU A 385 3.36 -16.13 8.77
N GLU A 386 2.80 -16.23 7.56
CA GLU A 386 1.37 -16.42 7.34
C GLU A 386 0.88 -17.80 7.82
N GLU A 387 1.56 -18.90 7.46
CA GLU A 387 1.22 -20.27 7.92
C GLU A 387 1.24 -20.41 9.46
N LEU A 388 2.15 -19.70 10.13
CA LEU A 388 2.35 -19.79 11.58
C LEU A 388 1.51 -18.78 12.37
N HIS A 389 0.73 -17.93 11.69
CA HIS A 389 -0.01 -16.81 12.27
C HIS A 389 0.89 -15.96 13.21
N GLU A 390 2.11 -15.64 12.75
CA GLU A 390 3.04 -14.82 13.55
C GLU A 390 2.53 -13.38 13.65
N ASP A 391 2.55 -12.78 14.85
CA ASP A 391 2.12 -11.39 15.06
C ASP A 391 3.03 -10.36 14.33
N ASP A 392 4.31 -10.71 14.11
CA ASP A 392 5.33 -9.83 13.53
C ASP A 392 5.64 -10.22 12.07
N HIS A 393 5.02 -9.57 11.09
CA HIS A 393 5.15 -9.88 9.66
C HIS A 393 6.34 -9.20 8.95
N LEU A 394 7.55 -9.32 9.51
CA LEU A 394 8.74 -8.62 8.99
C LEU A 394 9.17 -9.09 7.60
N TYR A 395 9.08 -10.39 7.29
CA TYR A 395 9.39 -10.90 5.96
C TYR A 395 8.32 -10.53 4.94
N MET A 396 7.03 -10.49 5.31
CA MET A 396 5.98 -10.00 4.43
C MET A 396 6.24 -8.56 3.99
N GLU A 397 6.48 -7.65 4.93
CA GLU A 397 6.80 -6.25 4.61
C GLU A 397 8.11 -6.13 3.78
N ALA A 398 9.10 -6.98 4.08
CA ALA A 398 10.36 -7.00 3.35
C ALA A 398 10.19 -7.51 1.92
N PHE A 399 9.32 -8.52 1.72
CA PHE A 399 9.00 -9.09 0.42
C PHE A 399 8.24 -8.09 -0.45
N GLU A 400 7.24 -7.41 0.09
CA GLU A 400 6.53 -6.33 -0.62
C GLU A 400 7.49 -5.22 -1.04
N THR A 401 8.33 -4.76 -0.11
CA THR A 401 9.31 -3.71 -0.38
C THR A 401 10.35 -4.12 -1.43
N ILE A 402 10.73 -5.40 -1.52
CA ILE A 402 11.74 -5.86 -2.50
C ILE A 402 11.15 -6.18 -3.88
N LEU A 403 9.82 -6.17 -4.03
CA LEU A 403 9.15 -6.32 -5.33
C LEU A 403 9.14 -5.00 -6.13
N ASP A 404 8.96 -3.83 -5.49
CA ASP A 404 8.99 -2.49 -6.14
C ASP A 404 10.24 -2.22 -7.02
N PRO A 405 11.47 -2.60 -6.61
CA PRO A 405 12.65 -2.46 -7.45
C PRO A 405 12.54 -3.22 -8.77
N TRP A 406 11.89 -4.40 -8.79
CA TRP A 406 11.77 -5.20 -10.01
C TRP A 406 10.88 -4.54 -11.04
N THR A 407 9.73 -4.01 -10.63
CA THR A 407 8.81 -3.26 -11.52
C THR A 407 9.50 -2.01 -12.06
N THR A 408 10.17 -1.24 -11.19
CA THR A 408 10.93 -0.06 -11.58
C THR A 408 12.02 -0.37 -12.62
N LEU A 409 12.76 -1.48 -12.45
CA LEU A 409 13.77 -1.90 -13.41
C LEU A 409 13.16 -2.30 -14.75
N ILE A 410 12.04 -3.04 -14.75
CA ILE A 410 11.34 -3.47 -15.97
C ILE A 410 10.82 -2.25 -16.75
N GLU A 411 10.20 -1.29 -16.07
CA GLU A 411 9.65 -0.08 -16.70
C GLU A 411 10.74 0.82 -17.29
N CYS A 412 11.89 0.92 -16.63
CA CYS A 412 12.97 1.80 -17.05
C CYS A 412 13.90 1.19 -18.10
N MET A 413 14.01 -0.15 -18.17
CA MET A 413 14.91 -0.85 -19.09
C MET A 413 14.33 -0.96 -20.51
N ASN A 414 15.23 -1.06 -21.50
CA ASN A 414 14.81 -1.48 -22.82
C ASN A 414 14.60 -3.01 -22.86
N LEU A 415 13.94 -3.49 -23.92
CA LEU A 415 13.65 -4.91 -24.14
C LEU A 415 14.91 -5.80 -24.12
N HIS A 416 16.03 -5.34 -24.67
CA HIS A 416 17.26 -6.14 -24.71
C HIS A 416 17.85 -6.32 -23.31
N ASP A 417 17.98 -5.24 -22.55
CA ASP A 417 18.53 -5.28 -21.19
C ASP A 417 17.64 -6.09 -20.26
N THR A 418 16.31 -5.96 -20.38
CA THR A 418 15.34 -6.78 -19.62
C THR A 418 15.55 -8.27 -19.89
N MET A 419 15.71 -8.65 -21.16
CA MET A 419 15.96 -10.05 -21.55
C MET A 419 17.28 -10.60 -21.03
N VAL A 420 18.32 -9.75 -20.93
CA VAL A 420 19.66 -10.17 -20.50
C VAL A 420 19.74 -10.26 -18.97
N TYR A 421 19.15 -9.29 -18.26
CA TYR A 421 19.38 -9.09 -16.84
C TYR A 421 18.22 -9.57 -15.94
N ILE A 422 16.96 -9.40 -16.37
CA ILE A 422 15.78 -9.66 -15.53
C ILE A 422 15.20 -11.05 -15.80
N THR A 423 14.99 -11.40 -17.09
CA THR A 423 14.43 -12.70 -17.53
C THR A 423 15.09 -13.92 -16.86
N PRO A 424 16.43 -13.99 -16.65
CA PRO A 424 17.05 -15.13 -15.99
C PRO A 424 16.62 -15.35 -14.53
N CYS A 425 16.26 -14.28 -13.83
CA CYS A 425 15.82 -14.33 -12.43
C CYS A 425 14.30 -14.45 -12.30
N ALA A 426 13.55 -13.85 -13.24
CA ALA A 426 12.09 -13.78 -13.21
C ALA A 426 11.42 -15.15 -13.07
N ASP A 427 11.87 -16.16 -13.82
CA ASP A 427 11.31 -17.52 -13.77
C ASP A 427 11.40 -18.13 -12.36
N SER A 428 12.51 -17.92 -11.67
CA SER A 428 12.71 -18.46 -10.32
C SER A 428 11.83 -17.75 -9.29
N ILE A 429 11.68 -16.43 -9.40
CA ILE A 429 10.84 -15.63 -8.50
C ILE A 429 9.36 -15.98 -8.68
N VAL A 430 8.88 -16.06 -9.92
CA VAL A 430 7.48 -16.42 -10.22
C VAL A 430 7.18 -17.83 -9.75
N LYS A 431 8.08 -18.80 -9.98
CA LYS A 431 7.90 -20.18 -9.49
C LYS A 431 7.91 -20.26 -7.97
N MET A 432 8.74 -19.47 -7.28
CA MET A 432 8.71 -19.38 -5.83
C MET A 432 7.35 -18.87 -5.35
N TYR A 433 6.84 -17.79 -5.94
CA TYR A 433 5.55 -17.21 -5.53
C TYR A 433 4.41 -18.22 -5.71
N VAL A 434 4.35 -18.89 -6.86
CA VAL A 434 3.38 -19.97 -7.12
C VAL A 434 3.54 -21.13 -6.14
N LYS A 435 4.78 -21.54 -5.84
CA LYS A 435 5.05 -22.62 -4.89
C LYS A 435 4.54 -22.28 -3.48
N CYS A 436 4.65 -21.01 -3.05
CA CYS A 436 4.19 -20.58 -1.73
C CYS A 436 2.66 -20.60 -1.61
N HIS A 437 1.93 -20.32 -2.69
CA HIS A 437 0.47 -20.21 -2.67
C HIS A 437 -0.27 -21.48 -3.14
N VAL A 438 0.43 -22.47 -3.70
CA VAL A 438 -0.17 -23.73 -4.17
C VAL A 438 0.15 -24.88 -3.23
N SER A 439 -0.81 -25.77 -3.03
CA SER A 439 -0.66 -26.97 -2.21
C SER A 439 0.20 -28.05 -2.85
N ALA A 440 0.63 -29.03 -2.04
CA ALA A 440 1.34 -30.21 -2.51
C ALA A 440 0.58 -30.97 -3.62
N PRO A 441 1.27 -31.59 -4.60
CA PRO A 441 2.72 -31.82 -4.66
C PRO A 441 3.56 -30.73 -5.35
N GLU A 442 2.94 -29.77 -6.05
CA GLU A 442 3.68 -28.76 -6.83
C GLU A 442 4.07 -27.51 -6.03
N GLY A 443 3.45 -27.27 -4.87
CA GLY A 443 3.83 -26.20 -3.96
C GLY A 443 4.00 -26.66 -2.51
N SER A 444 4.16 -25.70 -1.62
CA SER A 444 4.43 -25.88 -0.19
C SER A 444 3.32 -25.35 0.71
N ARG A 445 2.23 -24.78 0.16
CA ARG A 445 1.12 -24.32 0.98
C ARG A 445 0.49 -25.49 1.73
N THR A 446 0.46 -25.36 3.04
CA THR A 446 -0.25 -26.23 3.97
C THR A 446 -1.52 -25.50 4.38
N GLN A 447 -2.57 -26.27 4.65
CA GLN A 447 -3.79 -25.73 5.25
C GLN A 447 -3.85 -26.29 6.67
N THR A 448 -3.86 -25.42 7.67
CA THR A 448 -3.97 -25.80 9.07
C THR A 448 -5.45 -26.00 9.44
N ASN A 449 -5.70 -26.58 10.61
CA ASN A 449 -7.07 -26.65 11.12
C ASN A 449 -7.56 -25.29 11.64
N GLU A 450 -6.64 -24.38 11.98
CA GLU A 450 -6.96 -23.04 12.46
C GLU A 450 -7.51 -22.19 11.29
N ASP A 451 -6.92 -22.30 10.09
CA ASP A 451 -7.44 -21.67 8.85
C ASP A 451 -8.88 -22.08 8.50
N LEU A 452 -9.32 -23.26 8.96
CA LEU A 452 -10.66 -23.79 8.69
C LEU A 452 -11.69 -23.36 9.75
N GLU A 453 -11.22 -22.88 10.90
CA GLU A 453 -12.03 -22.42 12.04
C GLU A 453 -12.02 -20.89 12.20
N GLU A 454 -11.21 -20.17 11.43
CA GLU A 454 -11.12 -18.71 11.44
C GLU A 454 -12.36 -18.07 10.78
N ASP A 455 -13.10 -17.27 11.56
CA ASP A 455 -14.20 -16.46 11.06
C ASP A 455 -13.60 -15.23 10.34
N ILE A 456 -13.62 -15.23 9.00
CA ILE A 456 -13.20 -14.09 8.17
C ILE A 456 -14.08 -12.88 8.51
N ASP A 457 -13.47 -11.77 8.94
CA ASP A 457 -14.18 -10.52 9.23
C ASP A 457 -14.72 -9.92 7.91
N GLU A 458 -15.96 -9.41 7.90
CA GLU A 458 -16.52 -8.72 6.73
C GLU A 458 -15.70 -7.47 6.34
N LEU A 459 -14.90 -6.95 7.28
CA LEU A 459 -13.97 -5.83 7.07
C LEU A 459 -12.60 -6.25 6.51
N GLU A 460 -12.30 -7.55 6.43
CA GLU A 460 -11.05 -8.02 5.85
C GLU A 460 -11.00 -7.73 4.34
N GLU A 461 -9.88 -7.16 3.89
CA GLU A 461 -9.64 -6.87 2.48
C GLU A 461 -9.47 -8.17 1.69
N GLU A 462 -10.05 -8.24 0.49
CA GLU A 462 -9.90 -9.41 -0.37
C GLU A 462 -8.46 -9.56 -0.82
N ASP A 463 -7.99 -10.80 -1.04
CA ASP A 463 -6.60 -11.08 -1.42
C ASP A 463 -6.17 -10.33 -2.69
N ARG A 464 -7.08 -10.13 -3.64
CA ARG A 464 -6.83 -9.34 -4.87
C ARG A 464 -6.54 -7.86 -4.59
N GLU A 465 -7.05 -7.31 -3.49
CA GLU A 465 -6.81 -5.95 -3.03
C GLU A 465 -5.59 -5.90 -2.10
N LYS A 466 -5.60 -6.73 -1.04
CA LYS A 466 -4.52 -6.86 -0.04
C LYS A 466 -3.17 -7.13 -0.69
N PHE A 467 -3.11 -8.08 -1.63
CA PHE A 467 -1.89 -8.49 -2.32
C PHE A 467 -1.79 -7.93 -3.76
N GLY A 468 -2.61 -6.95 -4.12
CA GLY A 468 -2.67 -6.39 -5.49
C GLY A 468 -1.32 -5.91 -6.02
N CYS A 469 -0.55 -5.20 -5.19
CA CYS A 469 0.80 -4.75 -5.54
C CYS A 469 1.78 -5.92 -5.78
N GLN A 470 1.68 -6.99 -4.97
CA GLN A 470 2.49 -8.19 -5.14
C GLN A 470 2.16 -8.89 -6.45
N LEU A 471 0.87 -9.12 -6.72
CA LEU A 471 0.37 -9.76 -7.92
C LEU A 471 0.78 -9.00 -9.19
N MET A 472 0.69 -7.67 -9.20
CA MET A 472 1.15 -6.82 -10.30
C MET A 472 2.66 -6.95 -10.54
N SER A 473 3.46 -7.00 -9.47
CA SER A 473 4.91 -7.13 -9.56
C SER A 473 5.34 -8.50 -10.07
N ILE A 474 4.73 -9.57 -9.57
CA ILE A 474 4.96 -10.95 -10.01
C ILE A 474 4.50 -11.13 -11.46
N ALA A 475 3.37 -10.54 -11.85
CA ALA A 475 2.91 -10.57 -13.24
C ALA A 475 3.86 -9.84 -14.18
N SER A 476 4.38 -8.67 -13.78
CA SER A 476 5.39 -7.93 -14.56
C SER A 476 6.64 -8.78 -14.79
N LEU A 477 7.13 -9.47 -13.77
CA LEU A 477 8.22 -10.45 -13.89
C LEU A 477 7.85 -11.60 -14.84
N ALA A 478 6.67 -12.19 -14.70
CA ALA A 478 6.22 -13.28 -15.57
C ALA A 478 6.11 -12.87 -17.05
N ARG A 479 5.69 -11.63 -17.33
CA ARG A 479 5.65 -11.04 -18.67
C ARG A 479 7.04 -10.89 -19.31
N THR A 480 8.13 -10.80 -18.54
CA THR A 480 9.50 -10.82 -19.09
C THR A 480 9.94 -12.20 -19.58
N SER A 481 9.29 -13.28 -19.10
CA SER A 481 9.61 -14.67 -19.42
C SER A 481 8.35 -15.48 -19.80
N PRO A 482 7.55 -15.01 -20.79
CA PRO A 482 6.22 -15.57 -21.04
C PRO A 482 6.29 -17.00 -21.58
N HIS A 483 7.36 -17.33 -22.31
CA HIS A 483 7.62 -18.67 -22.86
C HIS A 483 7.75 -19.78 -21.81
N THR A 484 8.08 -19.42 -20.56
CA THR A 484 8.19 -20.39 -19.45
C THR A 484 7.04 -20.22 -18.47
N CYS A 485 6.70 -18.97 -18.10
CA CYS A 485 5.71 -18.69 -17.06
C CYS A 485 4.28 -19.01 -17.52
N VAL A 486 3.89 -18.61 -18.74
CA VAL A 486 2.52 -18.85 -19.25
C VAL A 486 2.22 -20.35 -19.35
N PRO A 487 3.06 -21.20 -19.98
CA PRO A 487 2.82 -22.63 -20.00
C PRO A 487 2.85 -23.30 -18.61
N PHE A 488 3.67 -22.79 -17.68
CA PHE A 488 3.74 -23.31 -16.31
C PHE A 488 2.41 -23.10 -15.57
N ILE A 489 1.91 -21.88 -15.53
CA ILE A 489 0.63 -21.53 -14.88
C ILE A 489 -0.53 -22.24 -15.56
N THR A 490 -0.53 -22.29 -16.90
CA THR A 490 -1.57 -23.00 -17.67
C THR A 490 -1.71 -24.46 -17.25
N ARG A 491 -0.58 -25.19 -17.13
CA ARG A 491 -0.62 -26.61 -16.75
C ARG A 491 -1.08 -26.83 -15.32
N LEU A 492 -0.67 -25.95 -14.40
CA LEU A 492 -1.12 -26.01 -13.01
C LEU A 492 -2.63 -25.77 -12.92
N LEU A 493 -3.13 -24.73 -13.58
CA LEU A 493 -4.55 -24.40 -13.59
C LEU A 493 -5.39 -25.51 -14.22
N GLU A 494 -4.97 -26.06 -15.36
CA GLU A 494 -5.64 -27.22 -15.99
C GLU A 494 -5.65 -28.43 -15.05
N GLY A 495 -4.52 -28.77 -14.44
CA GLY A 495 -4.42 -29.91 -13.53
C GLY A 495 -5.25 -29.75 -12.25
N ARG A 496 -5.29 -28.54 -11.68
CA ARG A 496 -6.11 -28.23 -10.49
C ARG A 496 -7.60 -28.19 -10.82
N THR A 497 -7.98 -27.61 -11.96
CA THR A 497 -9.37 -27.62 -12.45
C THR A 497 -9.88 -29.04 -12.67
N ASP A 498 -9.07 -29.92 -13.27
CA ASP A 498 -9.43 -31.33 -13.48
C ASP A 498 -9.64 -32.09 -12.15
N ARG A 499 -8.78 -31.83 -11.16
CA ARG A 499 -8.90 -32.40 -9.80
C ARG A 499 -10.16 -31.88 -9.11
N LEU A 500 -10.40 -30.57 -9.16
CA LEU A 500 -11.56 -29.92 -8.56
C LEU A 500 -12.86 -30.47 -9.17
N HIS A 501 -12.94 -30.54 -10.50
CA HIS A 501 -14.10 -31.11 -11.20
C HIS A 501 -14.37 -32.56 -10.77
N GLY A 502 -13.30 -33.38 -10.69
CA GLY A 502 -13.40 -34.76 -10.23
C GLY A 502 -13.88 -34.88 -8.78
N GLN A 503 -13.46 -33.99 -7.88
CA GLN A 503 -13.90 -34.00 -6.48
C GLN A 503 -15.34 -33.52 -6.32
N LEU A 504 -15.73 -32.43 -6.99
CA LEU A 504 -17.11 -31.93 -6.98
C LEU A 504 -18.10 -33.01 -7.46
N GLN A 505 -17.74 -33.78 -8.48
CA GLN A 505 -18.57 -34.90 -8.94
C GLN A 505 -18.71 -36.01 -7.88
N ARG A 506 -17.62 -36.36 -7.18
CA ARG A 506 -17.65 -37.40 -6.13
C ARG A 506 -18.48 -36.96 -4.93
N VAL A 507 -18.25 -35.74 -4.44
CA VAL A 507 -18.96 -35.18 -3.28
C VAL A 507 -20.44 -34.99 -3.60
N GLY A 508 -20.77 -34.52 -4.80
CA GLY A 508 -22.15 -34.42 -5.28
C GLY A 508 -22.87 -35.78 -5.34
N GLN A 509 -22.17 -36.86 -5.70
CA GLN A 509 -22.74 -38.22 -5.69
C GLN A 509 -22.87 -38.82 -4.28
N GLN A 510 -22.05 -38.38 -3.33
CA GLN A 510 -22.01 -38.88 -1.95
C GLN A 510 -22.88 -38.08 -0.96
N GLY A 511 -23.68 -37.13 -1.45
CA GLY A 511 -24.63 -36.39 -0.62
C GLY A 511 -24.02 -35.20 0.14
N GLY A 512 -22.91 -34.63 -0.34
CA GLY A 512 -22.43 -33.32 0.10
C GLY A 512 -21.68 -33.28 1.44
N VAL A 513 -21.05 -34.38 1.88
CA VAL A 513 -20.18 -34.35 3.06
C VAL A 513 -18.93 -33.52 2.73
N GLY A 514 -18.64 -32.51 3.56
CA GLY A 514 -17.49 -31.62 3.38
C GLY A 514 -16.19 -32.40 3.25
N ASP A 515 -15.54 -32.27 2.10
CA ASP A 515 -14.21 -32.82 1.83
C ASP A 515 -13.20 -31.67 2.00
N PRO A 516 -12.29 -31.71 2.99
CA PRO A 516 -11.23 -30.71 3.16
C PRO A 516 -10.35 -30.55 1.91
N MET A 517 -10.33 -31.55 1.02
CA MET A 517 -9.64 -31.42 -0.25
C MET A 517 -10.25 -30.33 -1.16
N LEU A 518 -11.55 -30.02 -1.02
CA LEU A 518 -12.19 -28.97 -1.79
C LEU A 518 -11.68 -27.58 -1.40
N SER A 519 -11.53 -27.28 -0.11
CA SER A 519 -10.97 -25.98 0.34
C SER A 519 -9.54 -25.81 -0.18
N VAL A 520 -8.72 -26.86 -0.08
CA VAL A 520 -7.35 -26.84 -0.63
C VAL A 520 -7.35 -26.55 -2.13
N LEU A 521 -8.24 -27.17 -2.90
CA LEU A 521 -8.32 -26.97 -4.35
C LEU A 521 -8.93 -25.62 -4.74
N PHE A 522 -9.88 -25.09 -3.97
CA PHE A 522 -10.41 -23.75 -4.19
C PHE A 522 -9.31 -22.71 -4.04
N GLU A 523 -8.53 -22.82 -2.99
CA GLU A 523 -7.43 -21.93 -2.69
C GLU A 523 -6.30 -22.02 -3.74
N ASP A 524 -5.95 -23.24 -4.19
CA ASP A 524 -4.98 -23.41 -5.28
C ASP A 524 -5.43 -22.71 -6.58
N VAL A 525 -6.72 -22.80 -6.90
CA VAL A 525 -7.26 -22.24 -8.13
C VAL A 525 -7.46 -20.73 -8.00
N HIS A 526 -7.85 -20.23 -6.83
CA HIS A 526 -7.95 -18.82 -6.49
C HIS A 526 -6.66 -18.07 -6.88
N TRP A 527 -5.53 -18.46 -6.30
CA TRP A 527 -4.22 -17.85 -6.59
C TRP A 527 -3.78 -17.98 -8.06
N LEU A 528 -4.07 -19.12 -8.69
CA LEU A 528 -3.74 -19.33 -10.11
C LEU A 528 -4.58 -18.45 -11.05
N VAL A 529 -5.84 -18.17 -10.70
CA VAL A 529 -6.72 -17.27 -11.47
C VAL A 529 -6.28 -15.82 -11.29
N LEU A 530 -5.95 -15.39 -10.06
CA LEU A 530 -5.40 -14.05 -9.80
C LEU A 530 -4.13 -13.80 -10.61
N LEU A 531 -3.17 -14.73 -10.54
CA LEU A 531 -1.93 -14.65 -11.33
C LEU A 531 -2.20 -14.66 -12.84
N ALA A 532 -3.10 -15.51 -13.33
CA ALA A 532 -3.45 -15.54 -14.75
C ALA A 532 -4.07 -14.20 -15.21
N GLY A 533 -4.92 -13.60 -14.39
CA GLY A 533 -5.55 -12.30 -14.65
C GLY A 533 -4.51 -11.20 -14.80
N HIS A 534 -3.67 -11.02 -13.77
CA HIS A 534 -2.61 -10.01 -13.79
C HIS A 534 -1.54 -10.27 -14.85
N ILE A 535 -1.25 -11.51 -15.25
CA ILE A 535 -0.29 -11.77 -16.34
C ILE A 535 -0.85 -11.35 -17.69
N LEU A 536 -2.13 -11.66 -17.95
CA LEU A 536 -2.76 -11.45 -19.25
C LEU A 536 -3.29 -10.03 -19.46
N ALA A 537 -3.70 -9.34 -18.41
CA ALA A 537 -4.31 -8.02 -18.49
C ALA A 537 -3.90 -7.13 -17.31
N ASP A 538 -3.98 -5.83 -17.52
CA ASP A 538 -3.91 -4.83 -16.45
C ASP A 538 -5.32 -4.37 -16.10
N GLU A 539 -5.56 -4.07 -14.83
CA GLU A 539 -6.77 -3.37 -14.41
C GLU A 539 -6.57 -1.87 -14.66
N CYS A 540 -7.44 -1.26 -15.46
CA CYS A 540 -7.36 0.15 -15.79
C CYS A 540 -8.73 0.81 -15.58
N GLU A 541 -8.77 1.83 -14.74
CA GLU A 541 -9.93 2.72 -14.61
C GLU A 541 -9.76 3.93 -15.52
N GLY A 542 -10.74 4.18 -16.39
CA GLY A 542 -10.80 5.39 -17.23
C GLY A 542 -10.01 5.35 -18.54
N GLU A 543 -9.00 4.48 -18.68
CA GLU A 543 -8.29 4.24 -19.93
C GLU A 543 -8.79 2.98 -20.66
N THR A 544 -8.48 2.85 -21.95
CA THR A 544 -8.77 1.62 -22.70
C THR A 544 -7.64 0.63 -22.45
N PRO A 545 -7.86 -0.50 -21.76
CA PRO A 545 -6.81 -1.46 -21.50
C PRO A 545 -6.35 -2.11 -22.81
N LEU A 546 -5.05 -2.35 -22.92
CA LEU A 546 -4.42 -2.97 -24.08
C LEU A 546 -3.79 -4.30 -23.68
N ILE A 547 -3.68 -5.23 -24.64
CA ILE A 547 -2.96 -6.49 -24.43
C ILE A 547 -1.50 -6.15 -24.09
N PRO A 548 -0.95 -6.67 -22.97
CA PRO A 548 0.44 -6.43 -22.60
C PRO A 548 1.39 -6.78 -23.77
N PRO A 549 2.33 -5.89 -24.14
CA PRO A 549 3.09 -6.02 -25.38
C PRO A 549 3.94 -7.29 -25.41
N GLU A 550 4.43 -7.76 -24.27
CA GLU A 550 5.20 -8.99 -24.14
C GLU A 550 4.35 -10.23 -24.44
N ILE A 551 3.08 -10.23 -23.98
CA ILE A 551 2.12 -11.32 -24.20
C ILE A 551 1.68 -11.35 -25.66
N LEU A 552 1.39 -10.18 -26.24
CA LEU A 552 1.04 -10.07 -27.67
C LEU A 552 2.21 -10.56 -28.55
N LYS A 553 3.44 -10.11 -28.24
CA LYS A 553 4.66 -10.56 -28.93
C LYS A 553 4.86 -12.07 -28.80
N TYR A 554 4.62 -12.65 -27.63
CA TYR A 554 4.75 -14.09 -27.42
C TYR A 554 3.79 -14.90 -28.31
N SER A 555 2.55 -14.45 -28.50
CA SER A 555 1.61 -15.07 -29.44
C SER A 555 2.08 -14.93 -30.90
N ILE A 556 2.59 -13.75 -31.28
CA ILE A 556 3.13 -13.50 -32.63
C ILE A 556 4.32 -14.45 -32.92
N ASP A 557 5.28 -14.54 -31.99
CA ASP A 557 6.47 -15.37 -32.12
C ASP A 557 6.13 -16.88 -32.14
N SER A 558 5.04 -17.27 -31.47
CA SER A 558 4.57 -18.66 -31.40
C SER A 558 3.83 -19.14 -32.65
N LYS A 559 3.51 -18.25 -33.60
CA LYS A 559 2.67 -18.55 -34.79
C LYS A 559 3.12 -19.78 -35.58
N HIS A 560 4.42 -20.04 -35.68
CA HIS A 560 4.95 -21.19 -36.44
C HIS A 560 4.75 -22.55 -35.75
N LEU A 561 4.46 -22.54 -34.45
CA LEU A 561 4.30 -23.73 -33.62
C LEU A 561 2.82 -24.08 -33.39
N VAL A 562 1.90 -23.22 -33.84
CA VAL A 562 0.48 -23.26 -33.51
C VAL A 562 -0.36 -23.65 -34.72
N ASP A 563 -1.38 -24.48 -34.49
CA ASP A 563 -2.48 -24.73 -35.42
C ASP A 563 -3.71 -23.90 -34.98
N GLU A 564 -4.10 -22.95 -35.84
CA GLU A 564 -5.25 -22.07 -35.59
C GLU A 564 -6.54 -22.86 -35.35
N SER A 565 -6.75 -23.96 -36.08
CA SER A 565 -7.96 -24.79 -35.96
C SER A 565 -8.02 -25.53 -34.63
N VAL A 566 -6.87 -26.00 -34.13
CA VAL A 566 -6.76 -26.62 -32.81
C VAL A 566 -6.99 -25.57 -31.73
N THR A 567 -6.41 -24.38 -31.89
CA THR A 567 -6.60 -23.27 -30.94
C THR A 567 -8.06 -22.87 -30.82
N MET A 568 -8.79 -22.75 -31.93
CA MET A 568 -10.23 -22.45 -31.87
C MET A 568 -11.05 -23.57 -31.22
N LYS A 569 -10.65 -24.85 -31.38
CA LYS A 569 -11.29 -25.97 -30.66
C LYS A 569 -11.00 -25.93 -29.17
N VAL A 570 -9.78 -25.55 -28.78
CA VAL A 570 -9.42 -25.36 -27.36
C VAL A 570 -10.25 -24.24 -26.72
N LEU A 571 -10.51 -23.15 -27.46
CA LEU A 571 -11.35 -22.05 -27.00
C LEU A 571 -12.83 -22.42 -26.95
N GLY A 572 -13.38 -22.97 -28.04
CA GLY A 572 -14.81 -23.24 -28.20
C GLY A 572 -15.30 -24.54 -27.57
N SER A 573 -14.50 -25.19 -26.73
CA SER A 573 -14.89 -26.41 -26.00
C SER A 573 -14.40 -26.37 -24.55
N PRO A 574 -14.87 -25.39 -23.75
CA PRO A 574 -14.52 -25.29 -22.32
C PRO A 574 -15.01 -26.49 -21.50
N GLU A 575 -15.93 -27.28 -22.04
CA GLU A 575 -16.41 -28.50 -21.41
C GLU A 575 -15.50 -29.72 -21.58
N VAL A 576 -14.53 -29.65 -22.50
CA VAL A 576 -13.63 -30.75 -22.83
C VAL A 576 -12.27 -30.50 -22.22
N LYS A 577 -11.68 -31.54 -21.63
CA LYS A 577 -10.34 -31.48 -21.07
C LYS A 577 -9.29 -31.26 -22.16
N ILE A 578 -8.20 -30.56 -21.83
CA ILE A 578 -7.16 -30.23 -22.81
C ILE A 578 -6.53 -31.48 -23.45
N ASN A 579 -6.39 -32.57 -22.67
CA ASN A 579 -5.79 -33.84 -23.11
C ASN A 579 -6.72 -34.66 -24.04
N GLU A 580 -8.01 -34.37 -24.05
CA GLU A 580 -9.01 -34.98 -24.93
C GLU A 580 -9.06 -34.28 -26.30
N ILE A 581 -8.51 -33.07 -26.42
CA ILE A 581 -8.44 -32.31 -27.67
C ILE A 581 -7.15 -32.69 -28.43
N PRO A 582 -7.23 -33.30 -29.63
CA PRO A 582 -6.05 -33.70 -30.38
C PRO A 582 -5.14 -32.51 -30.70
N GLY A 583 -3.90 -32.57 -30.22
CA GLY A 583 -2.92 -31.50 -30.40
C GLY A 583 -3.10 -30.29 -29.47
N GLY A 584 -4.11 -30.30 -28.59
CA GLY A 584 -4.44 -29.18 -27.71
C GLY A 584 -3.26 -28.69 -26.87
N GLU A 585 -2.49 -29.58 -26.26
CA GLU A 585 -1.36 -29.15 -25.42
C GLU A 585 -0.14 -28.61 -26.18
N LYS A 586 0.05 -29.02 -27.43
CA LYS A 586 1.31 -28.79 -28.18
C LYS A 586 1.17 -27.78 -29.31
N ALA A 587 -0.01 -27.67 -29.89
CA ALA A 587 -0.28 -26.90 -31.10
C ALA A 587 -1.33 -25.79 -30.87
N SER A 588 -1.69 -25.50 -29.62
CA SER A 588 -2.54 -24.33 -29.30
C SER A 588 -1.69 -23.10 -29.02
N ASP A 589 -2.22 -21.92 -29.37
CA ASP A 589 -1.62 -20.67 -28.95
C ASP A 589 -1.59 -20.59 -27.41
N PRO A 590 -0.43 -20.29 -26.80
CA PRO A 590 -0.27 -20.35 -25.35
C PRO A 590 -1.11 -19.30 -24.60
N VAL A 591 -1.36 -18.13 -25.20
CA VAL A 591 -2.17 -17.07 -24.61
C VAL A 591 -3.65 -17.45 -24.64
N VAL A 592 -4.11 -17.96 -25.79
CA VAL A 592 -5.49 -18.46 -25.94
C VAL A 592 -5.71 -19.68 -25.04
N ARG A 593 -4.72 -20.57 -24.88
CA ARG A 593 -4.81 -21.74 -24.01
C ARG A 593 -4.95 -21.35 -22.54
N LEU A 594 -4.15 -20.40 -22.03
CA LEU A 594 -4.29 -19.92 -20.65
C LEU A 594 -5.67 -19.29 -20.42
N SER A 595 -6.10 -18.43 -21.34
CA SER A 595 -7.44 -17.83 -21.30
C SER A 595 -8.54 -18.90 -21.27
N SER A 596 -8.36 -19.95 -22.09
CA SER A 596 -9.29 -21.08 -22.16
C SER A 596 -9.26 -21.94 -20.90
N ALA A 597 -8.14 -22.03 -20.17
CA ALA A 597 -8.06 -22.76 -18.91
C ALA A 597 -8.96 -22.12 -17.83
N VAL A 598 -9.01 -20.79 -17.75
CA VAL A 598 -9.94 -20.08 -16.85
C VAL A 598 -11.40 -20.23 -17.33
N LEU A 599 -11.64 -20.21 -18.65
CA LEU A 599 -12.99 -20.49 -19.19
C LEU A 599 -13.47 -21.91 -18.86
N ARG A 600 -12.60 -22.91 -18.87
CA ARG A 600 -12.93 -24.28 -18.42
C ARG A 600 -13.35 -24.30 -16.97
N LEU A 601 -12.64 -23.58 -16.11
CA LEU A 601 -12.98 -23.46 -14.69
C LEU A 601 -14.35 -22.78 -14.50
N SER A 602 -14.60 -21.68 -15.22
CA SER A 602 -15.90 -21.00 -15.24
C SER A 602 -17.04 -21.94 -15.68
N GLU A 603 -16.79 -22.81 -16.67
CA GLU A 603 -17.76 -23.82 -17.12
C GLU A 603 -18.00 -24.91 -16.06
N VAL A 604 -16.97 -25.34 -15.33
CA VAL A 604 -17.12 -26.26 -14.19
C VAL A 604 -18.04 -25.67 -13.13
N GLU A 605 -17.82 -24.42 -12.73
CA GLU A 605 -18.67 -23.72 -11.77
C GLU A 605 -20.11 -23.57 -12.29
N THR A 606 -20.27 -23.09 -13.53
CA THR A 606 -21.58 -22.87 -14.17
C THR A 606 -22.41 -24.16 -14.23
N ARG A 607 -21.78 -25.30 -14.53
CA ARG A 607 -22.43 -26.62 -14.51
C ARG A 607 -22.85 -27.04 -13.12
N CYS A 608 -22.04 -26.77 -12.11
CA CYS A 608 -22.36 -27.10 -10.73
C CYS A 608 -23.55 -26.26 -10.23
N LEU A 609 -23.57 -24.96 -10.54
CA LEU A 609 -24.71 -24.07 -10.23
C LEU A 609 -26.00 -24.60 -10.86
N ARG A 610 -25.99 -24.89 -12.18
CA ARG A 610 -27.15 -25.46 -12.89
C ARG A 610 -27.56 -26.85 -12.39
N GLY A 611 -26.60 -27.61 -11.84
CA GLY A 611 -26.82 -28.90 -11.21
C GLY A 611 -27.37 -28.83 -9.78
N GLY A 612 -27.59 -27.63 -9.23
CA GLY A 612 -28.06 -27.45 -7.85
C GLY A 612 -27.00 -27.72 -6.79
N LEU A 613 -25.71 -27.67 -7.17
CA LEU A 613 -24.56 -27.91 -6.29
C LEU A 613 -23.91 -26.61 -5.80
N ALA A 614 -24.68 -25.52 -5.72
CA ALA A 614 -24.18 -24.20 -5.31
C ALA A 614 -23.52 -24.24 -3.91
N GLY A 615 -24.09 -25.00 -2.97
CA GLY A 615 -23.55 -25.13 -1.61
C GLY A 615 -22.22 -25.90 -1.51
N LEU A 616 -21.67 -26.42 -2.62
CA LEU A 616 -20.34 -27.04 -2.67
C LEU A 616 -19.29 -26.12 -3.30
N LEU A 617 -19.68 -24.96 -3.82
CA LEU A 617 -18.80 -24.03 -4.51
C LEU A 617 -18.27 -22.97 -3.55
N SER A 618 -17.09 -22.42 -3.85
CA SER A 618 -16.53 -21.28 -3.13
C SER A 618 -17.05 -19.97 -3.74
N PRO A 619 -17.71 -19.08 -2.95
CA PRO A 619 -18.04 -17.72 -3.38
C PRO A 619 -16.81 -16.92 -3.77
N GLN A 620 -15.70 -17.06 -3.05
CA GLN A 620 -14.43 -16.41 -3.38
C GLN A 620 -13.98 -16.77 -4.78
N LEU A 621 -13.97 -18.07 -5.12
CA LEU A 621 -13.60 -18.53 -6.45
C LEU A 621 -14.52 -17.96 -7.55
N ALA A 622 -15.81 -17.83 -7.27
CA ALA A 622 -16.75 -17.23 -8.21
C ALA A 622 -16.43 -15.75 -8.47
N GLN A 623 -16.03 -15.00 -7.44
CA GLN A 623 -15.55 -13.62 -7.58
C GLN A 623 -14.29 -13.56 -8.45
N ASP A 624 -13.29 -14.41 -8.20
CA ASP A 624 -12.04 -14.42 -8.99
C ASP A 624 -12.30 -14.71 -10.46
N ILE A 625 -13.20 -15.65 -10.76
CA ILE A 625 -13.59 -15.98 -12.14
C ILE A 625 -14.27 -14.76 -12.78
N LEU A 626 -15.23 -14.12 -12.10
CA LEU A 626 -15.94 -12.96 -12.65
C LEU A 626 -15.02 -11.76 -12.85
N TRP A 627 -14.13 -11.50 -11.90
CA TRP A 627 -13.07 -10.50 -11.99
C TRP A 627 -12.14 -10.77 -13.16
N PHE A 628 -11.64 -12.00 -13.30
CA PHE A 628 -10.80 -12.39 -14.43
C PHE A 628 -11.52 -12.12 -15.75
N LEU A 629 -12.77 -12.57 -15.90
CA LEU A 629 -13.55 -12.36 -17.12
C LEU A 629 -13.80 -10.88 -17.40
N ARG A 630 -13.90 -10.04 -16.35
CA ARG A 630 -14.06 -8.58 -16.48
C ARG A 630 -12.79 -7.94 -17.02
N CYS A 631 -11.65 -8.15 -16.35
CA CYS A 631 -10.37 -7.57 -16.72
C CYS A 631 -9.87 -8.11 -18.07
N TRP A 632 -9.95 -9.43 -18.27
CA TRP A 632 -9.62 -10.07 -19.53
C TRP A 632 -10.58 -9.64 -20.65
N GLY A 633 -11.88 -9.59 -20.39
CA GLY A 633 -12.89 -9.20 -21.38
C GLY A 633 -12.77 -7.74 -21.81
N ALA A 634 -12.35 -6.85 -20.91
CA ALA A 634 -12.05 -5.46 -21.24
C ALA A 634 -10.88 -5.35 -22.23
N THR A 635 -9.87 -6.21 -22.10
CA THR A 635 -8.62 -6.20 -22.87
C THR A 635 -8.69 -6.98 -24.18
N TYR A 636 -9.29 -8.17 -24.17
CA TYR A 636 -9.25 -9.13 -25.28
C TYR A 636 -10.55 -9.23 -26.06
N LEU A 637 -11.72 -8.92 -25.51
CA LEU A 637 -12.99 -9.16 -26.21
C LEU A 637 -13.40 -7.97 -27.09
N LEU A 638 -13.37 -8.15 -28.42
CA LEU A 638 -13.74 -7.13 -29.41
C LEU A 638 -12.92 -5.82 -29.26
N TYR A 639 -11.63 -5.96 -28.98
CA TYR A 639 -10.73 -4.82 -28.76
C TYR A 639 -10.61 -3.91 -30.00
N PRO A 640 -10.27 -2.62 -29.81
CA PRO A 640 -9.99 -1.73 -30.92
C PRO A 640 -8.66 -2.07 -31.61
N GLU A 641 -8.75 -2.79 -32.73
CA GLU A 641 -7.60 -3.23 -33.53
C GLU A 641 -6.70 -2.05 -33.97
N ASP A 642 -7.27 -0.85 -34.15
CA ASP A 642 -6.56 0.37 -34.55
C ASP A 642 -5.51 0.85 -33.53
N ASN A 643 -5.59 0.39 -32.27
CA ASN A 643 -4.66 0.76 -31.22
C ASN A 643 -3.35 -0.06 -31.25
N TYR A 644 -3.24 -1.06 -32.13
CA TYR A 644 -2.11 -1.98 -32.19
C TYR A 644 -1.30 -1.79 -33.47
N LYS A 645 0.03 -1.78 -33.35
CA LYS A 645 0.93 -1.69 -34.53
C LYS A 645 1.03 -3.01 -35.29
N GLU A 646 1.01 -4.12 -34.55
CA GLU A 646 1.07 -5.48 -35.06
C GLU A 646 0.17 -6.35 -34.19
N LEU A 647 -0.58 -7.25 -34.82
CA LEU A 647 -1.52 -8.15 -34.14
C LEU A 647 -1.21 -9.61 -34.46
N SER A 648 -1.38 -10.47 -33.46
CA SER A 648 -1.35 -11.91 -33.67
C SER A 648 -2.59 -12.33 -34.47
N PRO A 649 -2.43 -13.06 -35.60
CA PRO A 649 -3.56 -13.53 -36.38
C PRO A 649 -4.43 -14.52 -35.59
N VAL A 650 -3.83 -15.29 -34.67
CA VAL A 650 -4.55 -16.25 -33.84
C VAL A 650 -5.42 -15.53 -32.81
N ILE A 651 -4.87 -14.51 -32.14
CA ILE A 651 -5.63 -13.65 -31.20
C ILE A 651 -6.74 -12.90 -31.95
N THR A 652 -6.45 -12.36 -33.13
CA THR A 652 -7.46 -11.68 -33.97
C THR A 652 -8.60 -12.63 -34.35
N ARG A 653 -8.27 -13.87 -34.72
CA ARG A 653 -9.28 -14.90 -35.02
C ARG A 653 -10.07 -15.33 -33.78
N ALA A 654 -9.43 -15.38 -32.61
CA ALA A 654 -10.06 -15.79 -31.37
C ALA A 654 -10.99 -14.70 -30.84
N PHE A 655 -10.51 -13.45 -30.76
CA PHE A 655 -11.13 -12.40 -29.95
C PHE A 655 -11.37 -11.06 -30.69
N GLY A 656 -11.00 -10.95 -31.97
CA GLY A 656 -11.17 -9.73 -32.79
C GLY A 656 -12.63 -9.38 -33.09
N ARG A 657 -12.88 -8.22 -33.74
CA ARG A 657 -14.24 -7.65 -33.87
C ARG A 657 -15.23 -8.54 -34.64
N ASP A 658 -14.76 -9.15 -35.72
CA ASP A 658 -15.59 -9.99 -36.61
C ASP A 658 -15.35 -11.49 -36.41
N SER A 659 -14.70 -11.86 -35.29
CA SER A 659 -14.37 -13.24 -34.97
C SER A 659 -15.62 -14.05 -34.58
N PRO A 660 -15.74 -15.32 -35.05
CA PRO A 660 -16.76 -16.22 -34.53
C PRO A 660 -16.54 -16.58 -33.06
N GLY A 661 -15.28 -16.58 -32.59
CA GLY A 661 -14.93 -16.81 -31.20
C GLY A 661 -15.45 -15.69 -30.28
N SER A 662 -15.39 -14.43 -30.72
CA SER A 662 -15.89 -13.30 -29.94
C SER A 662 -17.41 -13.35 -29.77
N LYS A 663 -18.14 -13.74 -30.82
CA LYS A 663 -19.61 -13.92 -30.73
C LYS A 663 -19.97 -15.01 -29.72
N TRP A 664 -19.30 -16.15 -29.82
CA TRP A 664 -19.48 -17.25 -28.87
C TRP A 664 -19.10 -16.84 -27.43
N LEU A 665 -18.02 -16.08 -27.24
CA LEU A 665 -17.60 -15.59 -25.93
C LEU A 665 -18.62 -14.62 -25.33
N VAL A 666 -19.22 -13.73 -26.12
CA VAL A 666 -20.30 -12.86 -25.64
C VAL A 666 -21.48 -13.69 -25.14
N GLU A 667 -21.92 -14.69 -25.92
CA GLU A 667 -22.99 -15.61 -25.49
C GLU A 667 -22.61 -16.37 -24.22
N HIS A 668 -21.36 -16.83 -24.11
CA HIS A 668 -20.85 -17.53 -22.93
C HIS A 668 -20.84 -16.62 -21.69
N PHE A 669 -20.41 -15.35 -21.84
CA PHE A 669 -20.37 -14.37 -20.75
C PHE A 669 -21.77 -14.01 -20.26
N VAL A 670 -22.70 -13.77 -21.19
CA VAL A 670 -24.10 -13.53 -20.84
C VAL A 670 -24.67 -14.73 -20.08
N ASN A 671 -24.43 -15.95 -20.57
CA ASN A 671 -24.86 -17.17 -19.88
C ASN A 671 -24.26 -17.31 -18.46
N LYS A 672 -22.98 -16.97 -18.29
CA LYS A 672 -22.30 -16.96 -16.98
C LYS A 672 -22.96 -15.95 -16.03
N ILE A 673 -23.11 -14.70 -16.46
CA ILE A 673 -23.75 -13.63 -15.67
C ILE A 673 -25.16 -14.06 -15.23
N MET A 674 -25.99 -14.53 -16.17
CA MET A 674 -27.37 -14.92 -15.85
C MET A 674 -27.42 -16.11 -14.89
N THR A 675 -26.50 -17.06 -15.04
CA THR A 675 -26.40 -18.21 -14.13
C THR A 675 -25.99 -17.74 -12.74
N SER A 676 -24.99 -16.87 -12.63
CA SER A 676 -24.54 -16.32 -11.34
C SER A 676 -25.66 -15.54 -10.63
N LEU A 677 -26.32 -14.60 -11.32
CA LEU A 677 -27.40 -13.79 -10.77
C LEU A 677 -28.63 -14.60 -10.32
N SER A 678 -28.82 -15.80 -10.86
CA SER A 678 -29.96 -16.65 -10.52
C SER A 678 -29.68 -17.69 -9.42
N HIS A 679 -28.41 -18.03 -9.16
CA HIS A 679 -28.04 -19.13 -8.26
C HIS A 679 -27.25 -18.68 -7.01
N TRP A 680 -26.44 -17.61 -7.08
CA TRP A 680 -25.61 -17.11 -5.97
C TRP A 680 -26.36 -16.25 -4.94
N GLY A 681 -27.67 -16.51 -4.74
CA GLY A 681 -28.65 -15.56 -4.19
C GLY A 681 -28.24 -14.65 -3.01
N SER A 682 -27.52 -15.16 -2.00
CA SER A 682 -27.09 -14.41 -0.81
C SER A 682 -25.70 -13.76 -0.90
N GLU A 683 -24.89 -14.13 -1.88
CA GLU A 683 -23.48 -13.73 -1.97
C GLU A 683 -23.36 -12.36 -2.66
N LEU A 684 -23.48 -11.28 -1.88
CA LEU A 684 -23.54 -9.90 -2.40
C LEU A 684 -22.38 -9.59 -3.35
N LYS A 685 -21.13 -9.87 -2.94
CA LYS A 685 -19.93 -9.55 -3.71
C LYS A 685 -19.90 -10.28 -5.07
N VAL A 686 -20.29 -11.56 -5.11
CA VAL A 686 -20.41 -12.33 -6.36
C VAL A 686 -21.46 -11.73 -7.31
N LEU A 687 -22.59 -11.28 -6.76
CA LEU A 687 -23.65 -10.63 -7.53
C LEU A 687 -23.19 -9.26 -8.06
N GLU A 688 -22.47 -8.49 -7.25
CA GLU A 688 -21.90 -7.20 -7.66
C GLU A 688 -20.88 -7.37 -8.79
N ASP A 689 -19.92 -8.29 -8.65
CA ASP A 689 -18.95 -8.62 -9.70
C ASP A 689 -19.64 -9.12 -10.99
N SER A 690 -20.73 -9.89 -10.86
CA SER A 690 -21.55 -10.31 -12.00
C SER A 690 -22.16 -9.12 -12.74
N THR A 691 -22.63 -8.10 -12.00
CA THR A 691 -23.17 -6.88 -12.60
C THR A 691 -22.08 -5.98 -13.18
N GLN A 692 -20.90 -5.91 -12.57
CA GLN A 692 -19.77 -5.17 -13.13
C GLN A 692 -19.29 -5.78 -14.46
N LEU A 693 -19.26 -7.12 -14.55
CA LEU A 693 -19.00 -7.81 -15.82
C LEU A 693 -20.05 -7.45 -16.88
N LEU A 694 -21.34 -7.40 -16.51
CA LEU A 694 -22.41 -6.99 -17.42
C LEU A 694 -22.26 -5.54 -17.88
N ILE A 695 -21.94 -4.62 -16.96
CA ILE A 695 -21.69 -3.20 -17.27
C ILE A 695 -20.53 -3.08 -18.27
N MET A 696 -19.41 -3.75 -17.99
CA MET A 696 -18.25 -3.79 -18.89
C MET A 696 -18.67 -4.24 -20.31
N MET A 697 -19.48 -5.30 -20.41
CA MET A 697 -19.97 -5.82 -21.69
C MET A 697 -20.80 -4.80 -22.47
N VAL A 698 -21.67 -4.02 -21.82
CA VAL A 698 -22.59 -3.08 -22.50
C VAL A 698 -22.02 -1.68 -22.72
N GLN A 699 -20.92 -1.31 -22.06
CA GLN A 699 -20.27 0.00 -22.24
C GLN A 699 -19.60 0.16 -23.62
N ASN A 700 -19.18 -0.94 -24.26
CA ASN A 700 -18.64 -0.92 -25.61
C ASN A 700 -19.75 -1.24 -26.62
N ASN A 701 -19.95 -0.36 -27.61
CA ASN A 701 -21.02 -0.51 -28.61
C ASN A 701 -20.97 -1.85 -29.36
N HIS A 702 -19.78 -2.35 -29.74
CA HIS A 702 -19.65 -3.61 -30.47
C HIS A 702 -20.06 -4.81 -29.63
N ARG A 703 -19.61 -4.88 -28.37
CA ARG A 703 -20.02 -5.93 -27.42
C ARG A 703 -21.51 -5.84 -27.15
N CYS A 704 -22.01 -4.63 -26.92
CA CYS A 704 -23.40 -4.36 -26.62
C CYS A 704 -24.35 -4.84 -27.73
N HIS A 705 -24.00 -4.63 -29.00
CA HIS A 705 -24.80 -5.14 -30.13
C HIS A 705 -24.99 -6.65 -30.06
N LEU A 706 -23.93 -7.40 -29.72
CA LEU A 706 -23.99 -8.86 -29.59
C LEU A 706 -24.74 -9.30 -28.32
N VAL A 707 -24.58 -8.60 -27.20
CA VAL A 707 -25.31 -8.89 -25.95
C VAL A 707 -26.83 -8.82 -26.15
N VAL A 708 -27.30 -7.83 -26.93
CA VAL A 708 -28.74 -7.63 -27.18
C VAL A 708 -29.31 -8.69 -28.15
N GLU A 709 -28.46 -9.42 -28.88
CA GLU A 709 -28.88 -10.56 -29.69
C GLU A 709 -29.14 -11.81 -28.84
N CYS A 710 -28.59 -11.89 -27.61
CA CYS A 710 -28.78 -13.02 -26.71
C CYS A 710 -30.20 -13.04 -26.10
N PRO A 711 -30.96 -14.15 -26.21
CA PRO A 711 -32.28 -14.28 -25.60
C PRO A 711 -32.27 -14.13 -24.07
N GLU A 712 -31.22 -14.62 -23.42
CA GLU A 712 -31.05 -14.63 -21.96
C GLU A 712 -30.98 -13.20 -21.39
N PHE A 713 -30.43 -12.25 -22.16
CA PHE A 713 -30.42 -10.84 -21.79
C PHE A 713 -31.84 -10.26 -21.73
N TRP A 714 -32.70 -10.59 -22.68
CA TRP A 714 -34.09 -10.14 -22.68
C TRP A 714 -34.94 -10.83 -21.61
N ASP A 715 -34.62 -12.09 -21.28
CA ASP A 715 -35.24 -12.78 -20.14
C ASP A 715 -34.91 -12.07 -18.81
N LEU A 716 -33.65 -11.66 -18.61
CA LEU A 716 -33.25 -10.80 -17.49
C LEU A 716 -34.05 -9.48 -17.50
N CYS A 717 -34.06 -8.77 -18.63
CA CYS A 717 -34.77 -7.48 -18.77
C CYS A 717 -36.24 -7.57 -18.32
N SER A 718 -36.94 -8.59 -18.80
CA SER A 718 -38.36 -8.80 -18.48
C SER A 718 -38.55 -9.09 -16.99
N LYS A 719 -37.81 -10.07 -16.45
CA LYS A 719 -38.00 -10.54 -15.08
C LYS A 719 -37.57 -9.53 -14.02
N ILE A 720 -36.47 -8.77 -14.26
CA ILE A 720 -36.03 -7.73 -13.32
C ILE A 720 -37.01 -6.54 -13.30
N SER A 721 -37.50 -6.14 -14.48
CA SER A 721 -38.41 -5.00 -14.61
C SER A 721 -39.79 -5.31 -14.03
N GLU A 722 -40.23 -6.57 -14.09
CA GLU A 722 -41.47 -7.06 -13.46
C GLU A 722 -41.29 -7.51 -11.99
N ASN A 723 -40.07 -7.47 -11.44
CA ASN A 723 -39.72 -7.94 -10.09
C ASN A 723 -40.14 -9.40 -9.82
N VAL A 724 -39.81 -10.30 -10.75
CA VAL A 724 -40.17 -11.73 -10.68
C VAL A 724 -38.98 -12.57 -10.21
N HIS A 725 -39.27 -13.66 -9.48
CA HIS A 725 -38.26 -14.64 -9.06
C HIS A 725 -37.49 -15.24 -10.26
N PRO A 726 -36.16 -15.46 -10.16
CA PRO A 726 -35.31 -15.34 -8.97
C PRO A 726 -34.81 -13.90 -8.68
N TYR A 727 -35.01 -12.95 -9.59
CA TYR A 727 -34.38 -11.63 -9.46
C TYR A 727 -35.08 -10.67 -8.48
N SER A 728 -36.29 -11.03 -8.03
CA SER A 728 -37.03 -10.26 -7.04
C SER A 728 -36.30 -10.12 -5.70
N THR A 729 -35.50 -11.12 -5.34
CA THR A 729 -34.78 -11.21 -4.06
C THR A 729 -33.38 -10.60 -4.12
N LEU A 730 -32.95 -10.07 -5.27
CA LEU A 730 -31.62 -9.48 -5.40
C LEU A 730 -31.46 -8.24 -4.49
N PRO A 731 -30.24 -8.01 -3.95
CA PRO A 731 -29.91 -6.79 -3.22
C PRO A 731 -30.15 -5.50 -4.03
N LEU A 732 -30.35 -4.39 -3.32
CA LEU A 732 -30.66 -3.09 -3.95
C LEU A 732 -29.52 -2.58 -4.84
N SER A 733 -28.25 -2.71 -4.40
CA SER A 733 -27.06 -2.33 -5.19
C SER A 733 -26.98 -3.11 -6.50
N VAL A 734 -27.26 -4.41 -6.46
CA VAL A 734 -27.30 -5.28 -7.63
C VAL A 734 -28.40 -4.84 -8.60
N LYS A 735 -29.60 -4.52 -8.10
CA LYS A 735 -30.70 -4.00 -8.95
C LYS A 735 -30.36 -2.65 -9.58
N GLN A 736 -29.67 -1.78 -8.85
CA GLN A 736 -29.14 -0.51 -9.36
C GLN A 736 -28.15 -0.76 -10.51
N ASN A 737 -27.14 -1.61 -10.31
CA ASN A 737 -26.14 -1.93 -11.33
C ASN A 737 -26.74 -2.59 -12.59
N ILE A 738 -27.70 -3.51 -12.42
CA ILE A 738 -28.45 -4.08 -13.55
C ILE A 738 -29.16 -2.95 -14.30
N SER A 739 -29.85 -2.05 -13.61
CA SER A 739 -30.54 -0.93 -14.25
C SER A 739 -29.59 -0.03 -15.04
N THR A 740 -28.41 0.27 -14.49
CA THR A 740 -27.32 0.99 -15.17
C THR A 740 -26.93 0.27 -16.47
N ALA A 741 -26.67 -1.04 -16.40
CA ALA A 741 -26.29 -1.85 -17.56
C ALA A 741 -27.40 -1.88 -18.62
N LEU A 742 -28.66 -2.04 -18.20
CA LEU A 742 -29.79 -1.99 -19.11
C LEU A 742 -29.80 -0.66 -19.86
N VAL A 743 -29.67 0.48 -19.17
CA VAL A 743 -29.76 1.81 -19.81
C VAL A 743 -28.61 2.05 -20.79
N HIS A 744 -27.40 1.61 -20.47
CA HIS A 744 -26.29 1.62 -21.43
C HIS A 744 -26.63 0.80 -22.67
N ALA A 745 -27.19 -0.40 -22.50
CA ALA A 745 -27.56 -1.27 -23.61
C ALA A 745 -28.63 -0.65 -24.53
N GLY A 746 -29.66 -0.05 -23.93
CA GLY A 746 -30.72 0.66 -24.66
C GLY A 746 -30.20 1.90 -25.40
N SER A 747 -29.28 2.64 -24.78
CA SER A 747 -28.69 3.86 -25.36
C SER A 747 -27.83 3.57 -26.59
N ALA A 748 -27.01 2.51 -26.55
CA ALA A 748 -26.18 2.10 -27.68
C ALA A 748 -27.01 1.58 -28.88
N ASN A 749 -28.19 1.04 -28.62
CA ASN A 749 -29.02 0.33 -29.61
C ASN A 749 -30.33 1.05 -29.98
N MET A 750 -30.43 2.35 -29.71
CA MET A 750 -31.65 3.14 -29.89
C MET A 750 -32.23 3.14 -31.31
N ASN A 751 -31.47 2.78 -32.35
CA ASN A 751 -32.00 2.80 -33.72
C ASN A 751 -32.78 1.52 -34.08
N GLN A 752 -32.47 0.39 -33.43
CA GLN A 752 -33.01 -0.92 -33.81
C GLN A 752 -33.99 -1.47 -32.78
N TYR A 753 -33.74 -1.24 -31.48
CA TYR A 753 -34.49 -1.88 -30.40
C TYR A 753 -35.26 -0.92 -29.50
N LYS A 754 -35.40 0.36 -29.87
CA LYS A 754 -35.99 1.41 -29.01
C LYS A 754 -37.33 1.04 -28.39
N ASP A 755 -38.30 0.67 -29.21
CA ASP A 755 -39.67 0.43 -28.76
C ASP A 755 -39.75 -0.83 -27.89
N LYS A 756 -39.06 -1.90 -28.32
CA LYS A 756 -38.96 -3.15 -27.55
C LYS A 756 -38.29 -2.91 -26.20
N TYR A 757 -37.18 -2.15 -26.20
CA TYR A 757 -36.44 -1.82 -24.99
C TYR A 757 -37.30 -1.00 -24.03
N TRP A 758 -37.91 0.09 -24.50
CA TRP A 758 -38.80 0.91 -23.70
C TRP A 758 -39.94 0.10 -23.07
N GLN A 759 -40.58 -0.77 -23.86
CA GLN A 759 -41.68 -1.62 -23.40
C GLN A 759 -41.26 -2.66 -22.36
N GLN A 760 -40.01 -3.13 -22.39
CA GLN A 760 -39.54 -4.22 -21.53
C GLN A 760 -38.70 -3.77 -20.32
N THR A 761 -38.24 -2.51 -20.28
CA THR A 761 -37.40 -2.00 -19.18
C THR A 761 -38.02 -0.82 -18.43
N LEU A 762 -38.15 0.35 -19.09
CA LEU A 762 -38.56 1.60 -18.44
C LEU A 762 -40.08 1.69 -18.21
N GLN A 763 -40.90 1.19 -19.15
CA GLN A 763 -42.35 1.22 -19.02
C GLN A 763 -42.88 0.35 -17.86
N PRO A 764 -42.42 -0.91 -17.64
CA PRO A 764 -42.83 -1.71 -16.50
C PRO A 764 -42.48 -1.05 -15.16
N LEU A 765 -41.32 -0.40 -15.06
CA LEU A 765 -40.90 0.33 -13.85
C LEU A 765 -41.86 1.49 -13.54
N HIS A 766 -42.23 2.26 -14.56
CA HIS A 766 -43.24 3.32 -14.41
C HIS A 766 -44.60 2.76 -13.99
N HIS A 767 -45.06 1.66 -14.59
CA HIS A 767 -46.33 1.02 -14.20
C HIS A 767 -46.30 0.51 -12.75
N ARG A 768 -45.20 -0.11 -12.31
CA ARG A 768 -45.04 -0.58 -10.92
C ARG A 768 -45.13 0.56 -9.93
N TYR A 769 -44.41 1.65 -10.17
CA TYR A 769 -44.48 2.84 -9.34
C TYR A 769 -45.88 3.43 -9.31
N HIS A 770 -46.50 3.63 -10.48
CA HIS A 770 -47.84 4.20 -10.57
C HIS A 770 -48.88 3.33 -9.87
N ASN A 771 -48.85 2.01 -10.06
CA ASN A 771 -49.76 1.07 -9.40
C ASN A 771 -49.58 1.07 -7.87
N LEU A 772 -48.35 1.27 -7.38
CA LEU A 772 -48.07 1.36 -5.95
C LEU A 772 -48.62 2.66 -5.34
N THR A 773 -48.32 3.81 -5.96
CA THR A 773 -48.63 5.13 -5.41
C THR A 773 -50.10 5.55 -5.59
N THR A 774 -50.77 5.06 -6.64
CA THR A 774 -52.19 5.36 -6.89
C THR A 774 -53.15 4.39 -6.21
N HIS A 775 -52.64 3.35 -5.54
CA HIS A 775 -53.49 2.39 -4.84
C HIS A 775 -54.26 3.09 -3.71
N PRO A 776 -55.60 2.94 -3.62
CA PRO A 776 -56.43 3.69 -2.66
C PRO A 776 -56.09 3.42 -1.18
N THR A 777 -55.41 2.31 -0.90
CA THR A 777 -54.94 1.93 0.45
C THR A 777 -53.43 2.10 0.64
N PHE A 778 -52.72 2.81 -0.25
CA PHE A 778 -51.26 2.99 -0.17
C PHE A 778 -50.82 3.53 1.20
N THR A 779 -51.48 4.59 1.68
CA THR A 779 -51.19 5.18 3.01
C THR A 779 -51.55 4.27 4.19
N GLN A 780 -52.48 3.33 4.00
CA GLN A 780 -52.86 2.33 5.01
C GLN A 780 -51.89 1.15 5.05
N HIS A 781 -51.20 0.88 3.94
CA HIS A 781 -50.23 -0.20 3.78
C HIS A 781 -48.78 0.29 3.83
N LYS A 782 -48.55 1.57 4.15
CA LYS A 782 -47.22 2.18 4.12
C LYS A 782 -46.20 1.43 4.98
N ASP A 783 -46.63 0.89 6.13
CA ASP A 783 -45.76 0.18 7.08
C ASP A 783 -45.59 -1.31 6.74
N LYS A 784 -46.23 -1.82 5.67
CA LYS A 784 -46.03 -3.21 5.22
C LYS A 784 -44.65 -3.35 4.60
N GLU A 785 -43.90 -4.34 5.06
CA GLU A 785 -42.57 -4.69 4.56
C GLU A 785 -42.54 -4.86 3.03
N SER A 786 -43.55 -5.51 2.45
CA SER A 786 -43.64 -5.68 0.99
C SER A 786 -43.79 -4.37 0.21
N THR A 787 -44.43 -3.35 0.79
CA THR A 787 -44.59 -2.03 0.17
C THR A 787 -43.29 -1.23 0.28
N ILE A 788 -42.60 -1.34 1.41
CA ILE A 788 -41.28 -0.73 1.64
C ILE A 788 -40.25 -1.33 0.67
N LEU A 789 -40.15 -2.66 0.60
CA LEU A 789 -39.21 -3.36 -0.29
C LEU A 789 -39.45 -3.05 -1.77
N GLU A 790 -40.71 -2.98 -2.20
CA GLU A 790 -41.06 -2.62 -3.58
C GLU A 790 -40.67 -1.18 -3.90
N LEU A 791 -40.96 -0.23 -2.99
CA LEU A 791 -40.58 1.17 -3.17
C LEU A 791 -39.05 1.34 -3.19
N SER A 792 -38.33 0.69 -2.26
CA SER A 792 -36.87 0.69 -2.24
C SER A 792 -36.29 0.12 -3.54
N SER A 793 -36.85 -1.00 -4.02
CA SER A 793 -36.43 -1.60 -5.29
C SER A 793 -36.63 -0.65 -6.47
N ILE A 794 -37.74 0.09 -6.52
CA ILE A 794 -37.99 1.08 -7.58
C ILE A 794 -36.99 2.23 -7.50
N LEU A 795 -36.79 2.80 -6.32
CA LEU A 795 -35.86 3.92 -6.10
C LEU A 795 -34.43 3.55 -6.48
N SER A 796 -33.93 2.37 -6.09
CA SER A 796 -32.59 1.90 -6.47
C SER A 796 -32.42 1.68 -7.97
N MET A 797 -33.45 1.19 -8.68
CA MET A 797 -33.40 1.13 -10.15
C MET A 797 -33.40 2.53 -10.77
N LEU A 798 -34.14 3.51 -10.22
CA LEU A 798 -34.10 4.89 -10.70
C LEU A 798 -32.71 5.53 -10.48
N GLN A 799 -32.03 5.22 -9.38
CA GLN A 799 -30.64 5.63 -9.15
C GLN A 799 -29.72 5.06 -10.25
N GLY A 800 -29.90 3.78 -10.63
CA GLY A 800 -29.12 3.16 -11.71
C GLY A 800 -29.37 3.79 -13.08
N ILE A 801 -30.63 4.15 -13.36
CA ILE A 801 -30.99 4.91 -14.57
C ILE A 801 -30.27 6.26 -14.60
N SER A 802 -30.18 6.95 -13.46
CA SER A 802 -29.43 8.19 -13.34
C SER A 802 -27.93 7.98 -13.52
N ALA A 803 -27.36 6.93 -12.92
CA ALA A 803 -25.94 6.60 -13.01
C ALA A 803 -25.47 6.34 -14.45
N ALA A 804 -26.33 5.78 -15.30
CA ALA A 804 -26.04 5.51 -16.72
C ALA A 804 -26.15 6.74 -17.65
N SER A 805 -26.21 7.96 -17.09
CA SER A 805 -26.32 9.18 -17.88
C SER A 805 -25.05 9.50 -18.65
N THR A 806 -25.22 9.78 -19.94
CA THR A 806 -24.18 10.18 -20.89
C THR A 806 -24.61 11.44 -21.62
N PRO A 807 -23.70 12.18 -22.27
CA PRO A 807 -24.06 13.37 -23.04
C PRO A 807 -25.13 13.12 -24.12
N SER A 808 -25.25 11.88 -24.62
CA SER A 808 -26.20 11.54 -25.69
C SER A 808 -27.59 11.15 -25.19
N ASN A 809 -27.73 10.64 -23.96
CA ASN A 809 -29.00 10.14 -23.44
C ASN A 809 -29.61 11.00 -22.30
N THR A 810 -28.86 11.94 -21.72
CA THR A 810 -29.25 12.65 -20.49
C THR A 810 -30.60 13.36 -20.60
N THR A 811 -30.88 14.06 -21.70
CA THR A 811 -32.18 14.75 -21.88
C THR A 811 -33.37 13.79 -21.85
N TYR A 812 -33.21 12.60 -22.43
CA TYR A 812 -34.25 11.57 -22.44
C TYR A 812 -34.45 10.95 -21.05
N LEU A 813 -33.35 10.60 -20.38
CA LEU A 813 -33.38 10.02 -19.05
C LEU A 813 -33.93 11.00 -18.00
N PHE A 814 -33.52 12.27 -18.05
CA PHE A 814 -34.09 13.31 -17.21
C PHE A 814 -35.60 13.45 -17.44
N GLY A 815 -36.03 13.49 -18.71
CA GLY A 815 -37.45 13.49 -19.06
C GLY A 815 -38.23 12.31 -18.46
N PHE A 816 -37.64 11.12 -18.42
CA PHE A 816 -38.23 9.96 -17.74
C PHE A 816 -38.30 10.14 -16.21
N LEU A 817 -37.20 10.57 -15.59
CA LEU A 817 -37.08 10.74 -14.14
C LEU A 817 -37.99 11.85 -13.59
N THR A 818 -38.32 12.87 -14.38
CA THR A 818 -39.29 13.92 -14.00
C THR A 818 -40.70 13.40 -13.72
N ASN A 819 -41.05 12.17 -14.14
CA ASN A 819 -42.33 11.55 -13.76
C ASN A 819 -42.36 11.08 -12.30
N PHE A 820 -41.20 10.97 -11.64
CA PHE A 820 -41.06 10.42 -10.28
C PHE A 820 -40.63 11.49 -9.27
N LEU A 821 -39.67 12.34 -9.65
CA LEU A 821 -39.08 13.35 -8.75
C LEU A 821 -40.12 14.26 -8.07
N PRO A 822 -41.17 14.78 -8.75
CA PRO A 822 -42.17 15.65 -8.11
C PRO A 822 -42.99 15.00 -7.00
N ASP A 823 -43.07 13.66 -6.97
CA ASP A 823 -43.81 12.92 -5.95
C ASP A 823 -42.94 12.54 -4.75
N CYS A 824 -41.61 12.62 -4.86
CA CYS A 824 -40.67 12.31 -3.78
C CYS A 824 -40.89 13.13 -2.48
N PRO A 825 -41.19 14.45 -2.50
CA PRO A 825 -41.48 15.19 -1.26
C PRO A 825 -42.69 14.62 -0.51
N LYS A 826 -43.73 14.21 -1.23
CA LYS A 826 -44.92 13.56 -0.63
C LYS A 826 -44.55 12.19 -0.04
N LEU A 827 -43.64 11.45 -0.69
CA LEU A 827 -43.15 10.18 -0.16
C LEU A 827 -42.36 10.39 1.14
N ILE A 828 -41.53 11.44 1.22
CA ILE A 828 -40.84 11.81 2.47
C ILE A 828 -41.85 12.15 3.58
N ASP A 829 -42.91 12.90 3.28
CA ASP A 829 -43.97 13.20 4.26
C ASP A 829 -44.67 11.91 4.76
N ILE A 830 -44.89 10.93 3.89
CA ILE A 830 -45.53 9.65 4.23
C ILE A 830 -44.61 8.76 5.08
N TYR A 831 -43.31 8.73 4.74
CA TYR A 831 -42.28 7.83 5.28
C TYR A 831 -41.29 8.50 6.23
N HIS A 832 -41.58 9.69 6.77
CA HIS A 832 -40.70 10.43 7.70
C HIS A 832 -40.21 9.63 8.92
N GLY A 833 -40.91 8.56 9.31
CA GLY A 833 -40.50 7.64 10.38
C GLY A 833 -39.61 6.46 9.94
N ASN A 834 -39.30 6.32 8.65
CA ASN A 834 -38.44 5.27 8.10
C ASN A 834 -37.17 5.92 7.52
N GLU A 835 -36.09 5.90 8.30
CA GLU A 835 -34.83 6.57 7.94
C GLU A 835 -34.23 6.04 6.64
N SER A 836 -34.25 4.72 6.41
CA SER A 836 -33.62 4.13 5.22
C SER A 836 -34.31 4.54 3.92
N LEU A 837 -35.65 4.59 3.90
CA LEU A 837 -36.40 5.08 2.73
C LEU A 837 -36.18 6.57 2.47
N VAL A 838 -36.11 7.39 3.53
CA VAL A 838 -35.86 8.83 3.38
C VAL A 838 -34.46 9.06 2.80
N VAL A 839 -33.45 8.34 3.29
CA VAL A 839 -32.08 8.39 2.75
C VAL A 839 -32.08 8.02 1.27
N LEU A 840 -32.71 6.90 0.89
CA LEU A 840 -32.76 6.44 -0.50
C LEU A 840 -33.45 7.45 -1.45
N ILE A 841 -34.50 8.13 -0.98
CA ILE A 841 -35.16 9.19 -1.76
C ILE A 841 -34.22 10.38 -1.95
N LEU A 842 -33.49 10.79 -0.91
CA LEU A 842 -32.54 11.91 -0.99
C LEU A 842 -31.33 11.57 -1.88
N GLU A 843 -30.81 10.35 -1.77
CA GLU A 843 -29.73 9.85 -2.62
C GLU A 843 -30.12 9.85 -4.10
N LEU A 844 -31.39 9.54 -4.45
CA LEU A 844 -31.86 9.67 -5.83
C LEU A 844 -31.70 11.12 -6.35
N TYR A 845 -32.02 12.13 -5.53
CA TYR A 845 -31.79 13.53 -5.92
C TYR A 845 -30.31 13.85 -6.07
N VAL A 846 -29.47 13.37 -5.15
CA VAL A 846 -28.01 13.54 -5.22
C VAL A 846 -27.48 12.93 -6.52
N GLU A 847 -27.89 11.71 -6.86
CA GLU A 847 -27.43 11.01 -8.05
C GLU A 847 -27.86 11.71 -9.34
N VAL A 848 -29.12 12.18 -9.41
CA VAL A 848 -29.63 12.93 -10.56
C VAL A 848 -28.88 14.24 -10.74
N VAL A 849 -28.69 14.99 -9.66
CA VAL A 849 -27.94 16.25 -9.72
C VAL A 849 -26.49 15.97 -10.12
N HIS A 850 -25.81 15.02 -9.48
CA HIS A 850 -24.41 14.74 -9.72
C HIS A 850 -24.13 14.25 -11.16
N LYS A 851 -25.00 13.39 -11.71
CA LYS A 851 -24.77 12.75 -13.01
C LYS A 851 -25.37 13.49 -14.21
N GLN A 852 -26.41 14.31 -14.02
CA GLN A 852 -27.14 14.92 -15.14
C GLN A 852 -27.00 16.44 -15.24
N ILE A 853 -26.75 17.16 -14.14
CA ILE A 853 -26.73 18.64 -14.16
C ILE A 853 -25.63 19.23 -15.05
N CYS A 854 -24.55 18.48 -15.26
CA CYS A 854 -23.45 18.90 -16.13
C CYS A 854 -23.80 18.83 -17.63
N TYR A 855 -24.89 18.15 -18.01
CA TYR A 855 -25.30 17.93 -19.39
C TYR A 855 -26.65 18.57 -19.76
N LEU A 856 -27.40 19.08 -18.76
CA LEU A 856 -28.69 19.78 -18.93
C LEU A 856 -28.49 21.29 -18.96
#